data_AF-C1GSZ9-F1
#
_entry.id   AF-C1GSZ9-F1
#
_cell.length_a   1.000
_cell.length_b   1.000
_cell.length_c   1.000
_cell.angle_alpha   90.00
_cell.angle_beta   90.00
_cell.angle_gamma   90.00
#
_symmetry.space_group_name_H-M   'P 1'
#
loop_
_entity.id
_entity.type
_entity.pdbx_description
1 polymer ?
#
loop_
_entity_poly.entity_id
_entity_poly.type
_entity_poly.pdbx_seq_one_letter_code
_entity_poly.pdbx_strand_id
1 'polypeptide(L)'
;MKSADINCPSIAPAFCGSEDSISAAPSSAVSPPVCALHNQKTSQPESGPLFKPLPPTPCQRDSEIDITALPQITDEDEEYLRHPLFPPLPEYKPPSALASIQWYAFRAISFSLSLTFLGGIVLAAVVSSGLAATKGQYIRLCGRDPDKTRPFWKEERKRQVAREIAAHEWIYEKRTRMAVGAEAGSKAEDEERNVGITEASYEPKEGGPDPLVCDIAYYARRVGLDSETYRVQTEDGAIITLWHLYNPKEYSPLSPTDRDCIGPPSSLQVPKVDLQGLTANGDRKYPILMIPGLLQSAGAFCTNDDDSLAFFLTKSGYDVWLGGNRYGFHPEHLSLSPSDPRFWSWTVRDMAALDLPALVNRVLYETGFEKLALLGHSQGTTESFLALSKNIQPSLGSRISIFCALSPAAYAGPLVNTPYLKFMRMIPASCFRIIFGIHAFIPFMLSMHTLLPASFYGRMGYTVFSYLFNWSDSRWDRGLRSRFFQFSPVYVSAECMRWWLGKGGFATHGCILSTREQIAREDAEDSREDAQAPEKELEAGDVIPNVSPSTGVDADDGAAWYDERVPPIALWIAGLDDMVDGRRLLRRLKSRREPHVRVVHAKVIEEYEHLDVIWAIDSVEKVAVEVRRVIWECVEDDVRRICRVPVM
;
A
#
# COMPACT_ATOMS: atom_id res chain seq x y z
N MET A 1 65.49 -6.35 -15.41
CA MET A 1 64.39 -6.34 -16.41
C MET A 1 63.39 -7.43 -16.02
N LYS A 2 62.13 -7.04 -15.78
CA LYS A 2 60.92 -7.87 -15.56
C LYS A 2 60.97 -8.73 -14.28
N SER A 3 59.96 -8.81 -13.42
CA SER A 3 58.52 -8.61 -13.59
C SER A 3 57.97 -7.88 -12.35
N ALA A 4 57.07 -6.91 -12.55
CA ALA A 4 56.34 -6.27 -11.47
C ALA A 4 55.13 -7.13 -11.12
N ASP A 5 55.04 -7.55 -9.86
CA ASP A 5 53.92 -8.28 -9.30
C ASP A 5 52.70 -7.36 -9.18
N ILE A 6 51.77 -7.49 -10.12
CA ILE A 6 50.43 -6.90 -10.01
C ILE A 6 49.60 -7.87 -9.17
N ASN A 7 49.57 -7.62 -7.86
CA ASN A 7 48.59 -8.21 -6.96
C ASN A 7 47.20 -7.63 -7.30
N CYS A 8 46.40 -8.37 -8.07
CA CYS A 8 44.97 -8.16 -8.16
C CYS A 8 44.32 -8.60 -6.83
N PRO A 9 43.65 -7.70 -6.09
CA PRO A 9 42.88 -8.09 -4.92
C PRO A 9 41.59 -8.79 -5.36
N SER A 10 41.32 -9.91 -4.69
CA SER A 10 40.13 -10.73 -4.84
C SER A 10 38.85 -9.89 -4.67
N ILE A 11 37.99 -9.93 -5.68
CA ILE A 11 36.63 -9.43 -5.65
C ILE A 11 35.84 -10.34 -4.70
N ALA A 12 35.64 -9.90 -3.46
CA ALA A 12 34.61 -10.47 -2.58
C ALA A 12 33.25 -9.82 -2.94
N PRO A 13 32.13 -10.57 -2.97
CA PRO A 13 30.86 -10.05 -3.44
C PRO A 13 30.25 -9.11 -2.41
N ALA A 14 29.98 -7.87 -2.83
CA ALA A 14 29.17 -6.91 -2.09
C ALA A 14 27.69 -7.30 -2.20
N PHE A 15 27.25 -8.25 -1.36
CA PHE A 15 25.84 -8.48 -1.05
C PHE A 15 25.71 -8.72 0.45
N CYS A 16 25.66 -7.63 1.21
CA CYS A 16 25.23 -7.63 2.61
C CYS A 16 24.58 -6.27 2.90
N GLY A 17 23.41 -6.05 2.31
CA GLY A 17 22.43 -5.09 2.82
C GLY A 17 21.52 -5.87 3.76
N SER A 18 21.93 -6.00 5.01
CA SER A 18 21.06 -6.47 6.10
C SER A 18 20.27 -5.27 6.59
N GLU A 19 18.96 -5.24 6.38
CA GLU A 19 18.07 -4.48 7.23
C GLU A 19 18.30 -4.93 8.68
N ASP A 20 18.28 -3.99 9.61
CA ASP A 20 18.54 -4.18 11.03
C ASP A 20 17.82 -5.42 11.59
N SER A 21 18.49 -6.57 11.54
CA SER A 21 18.14 -7.74 12.31
C SER A 21 18.50 -7.41 13.76
N ILE A 22 17.62 -6.66 14.43
CA ILE A 22 17.67 -6.50 15.87
C ILE A 22 17.45 -7.90 16.46
N SER A 23 18.57 -8.50 16.85
CA SER A 23 18.66 -9.80 17.47
C SER A 23 17.73 -9.87 18.68
N ALA A 24 16.64 -10.61 18.55
CA ALA A 24 15.88 -11.12 19.68
C ALA A 24 16.73 -12.16 20.42
N ALA A 25 17.60 -11.70 21.34
CA ALA A 25 18.19 -12.57 22.34
C ALA A 25 17.16 -12.77 23.47
N PRO A 26 16.86 -14.00 23.90
CA PRO A 26 15.85 -14.26 24.91
C PRO A 26 16.35 -13.78 26.28
N SER A 27 15.71 -12.74 26.82
CA SER A 27 15.92 -12.30 28.19
C SER A 27 15.34 -13.34 29.16
N SER A 28 16.21 -14.17 29.71
CA SER A 28 15.92 -15.02 30.85
C SER A 28 15.66 -14.14 32.07
N ALA A 29 14.45 -14.23 32.61
CA ALA A 29 14.06 -13.64 33.88
C ALA A 29 14.96 -14.15 35.02
N VAL A 30 15.82 -13.27 35.55
CA VAL A 30 16.44 -13.44 36.86
C VAL A 30 16.30 -12.10 37.60
N SER A 31 15.32 -12.07 38.50
CA SER A 31 15.08 -10.97 39.44
C SER A 31 16.25 -10.84 40.43
N PRO A 32 16.81 -9.63 40.67
CA PRO A 32 17.62 -9.37 41.85
C PRO A 32 16.78 -8.75 42.98
N PRO A 33 17.24 -8.84 44.25
CA PRO A 33 16.38 -8.71 45.40
C PRO A 33 16.30 -7.30 45.96
N VAL A 34 15.12 -7.00 46.50
CA VAL A 34 14.79 -5.82 47.30
C VAL A 34 15.59 -5.85 48.61
N CYS A 35 16.41 -4.83 48.84
CA CYS A 35 16.92 -4.52 50.18
C CYS A 35 16.67 -3.04 50.49
N ALA A 36 15.80 -2.83 51.47
CA ALA A 36 15.44 -1.55 52.05
C ALA A 36 16.52 -1.08 53.03
N LEU A 37 16.83 0.22 53.06
CA LEU A 37 17.41 0.97 54.19
C LEU A 37 17.20 2.47 53.88
N HIS A 38 16.20 3.13 54.47
CA HIS A 38 16.21 3.90 55.72
C HIS A 38 16.85 5.30 55.64
N ASN A 39 15.96 6.29 55.62
CA ASN A 39 15.98 7.58 56.32
C ASN A 39 17.33 8.29 56.57
N GLN A 40 17.47 9.50 56.01
CA GLN A 40 17.98 10.64 56.77
C GLN A 40 17.34 11.96 56.30
N LYS A 41 16.86 12.70 57.30
CA LYS A 41 16.27 14.05 57.27
C LYS A 41 17.37 15.10 57.19
N THR A 42 17.16 16.19 56.44
CA THR A 42 17.47 17.57 56.87
C THR A 42 16.89 18.64 55.92
N SER A 43 16.01 19.46 56.51
CA SER A 43 15.81 20.94 56.37
C SER A 43 15.74 21.65 55.00
N GLN A 44 14.63 22.41 54.88
CA GLN A 44 14.27 23.49 53.93
C GLN A 44 15.21 24.73 54.01
N PRO A 45 15.16 25.69 53.05
CA PRO A 45 14.15 26.77 53.09
C PRO A 45 13.55 27.21 51.71
N GLU A 46 12.26 27.57 51.79
CA GLU A 46 11.54 28.73 51.23
C GLU A 46 11.50 29.13 49.72
N SER A 47 10.23 29.12 49.25
CA SER A 47 9.52 30.17 48.48
C SER A 47 9.48 30.13 46.93
N GLY A 48 8.26 29.93 46.39
CA GLY A 48 7.89 30.14 44.98
C GLY A 48 6.81 29.15 44.50
N PRO A 49 5.68 29.57 43.88
CA PRO A 49 4.50 28.71 43.74
C PRO A 49 4.62 27.81 42.51
N LEU A 50 5.03 26.56 42.71
CA LEU A 50 4.94 25.52 41.68
C LEU A 50 3.74 24.62 41.96
N PHE A 51 2.94 24.44 40.92
CA PHE A 51 1.75 23.62 40.80
C PHE A 51 1.83 22.32 41.62
N LYS A 52 0.81 22.09 42.47
CA LYS A 52 0.61 20.83 43.19
C LYS A 52 0.46 19.69 42.18
N PRO A 53 1.34 18.67 42.16
CA PRO A 53 1.12 17.46 41.38
C PRO A 53 -0.08 16.70 41.99
N LEU A 54 -1.01 16.26 41.13
CA LEU A 54 -2.06 15.33 41.55
C LEU A 54 -1.43 14.04 42.12
N PRO A 55 -2.02 13.46 43.18
CA PRO A 55 -1.51 12.24 43.78
C PRO A 55 -1.63 11.05 42.81
N PRO A 56 -0.67 10.12 42.82
CA PRO A 56 -0.69 8.96 41.93
C PRO A 56 -1.87 8.05 42.29
N THR A 57 -2.78 7.87 41.34
CA THR A 57 -3.84 6.87 41.41
C THR A 57 -3.18 5.49 41.50
N PRO A 58 -3.55 4.62 42.45
CA PRO A 58 -2.90 3.32 42.60
C PRO A 58 -3.20 2.48 41.34
N CYS A 59 -2.13 2.05 40.66
CA CYS A 59 -2.23 1.03 39.62
C CYS A 59 -2.87 -0.22 40.24
N GLN A 60 -4.13 -0.47 39.91
CA GLN A 60 -4.75 -1.76 40.13
C GLN A 60 -3.94 -2.78 39.32
N ARG A 61 -3.20 -3.61 40.04
CA ARG A 61 -2.63 -4.85 39.52
C ARG A 61 -3.77 -5.81 39.22
N ASP A 62 -3.64 -6.48 38.08
CA ASP A 62 -4.27 -7.73 37.72
C ASP A 62 -5.76 -7.69 37.34
N SER A 63 -6.02 -7.16 36.15
CA SER A 63 -6.80 -7.96 35.19
C SER A 63 -5.87 -8.27 34.02
N GLU A 64 -5.48 -9.53 33.88
CA GLU A 64 -4.98 -10.09 32.61
C GLU A 64 -5.98 -9.67 31.53
N ILE A 65 -5.65 -8.64 30.76
CA ILE A 65 -6.34 -8.34 29.52
C ILE A 65 -5.95 -9.49 28.62
N ASP A 66 -6.89 -10.42 28.43
CA ASP A 66 -6.76 -11.47 27.43
C ASP A 66 -6.67 -10.81 26.05
N ILE A 67 -5.43 -10.57 25.60
CA ILE A 67 -5.08 -10.08 24.26
C ILE A 67 -5.53 -11.02 23.14
N THR A 68 -6.15 -12.17 23.45
CA THR A 68 -6.83 -13.03 22.48
C THR A 68 -8.36 -12.90 22.48
N ALA A 69 -8.95 -12.15 23.42
CA ALA A 69 -10.38 -11.91 23.43
C ALA A 69 -10.75 -10.88 22.34
N LEU A 70 -11.24 -11.39 21.20
CA LEU A 70 -11.91 -10.57 20.19
C LEU A 70 -13.06 -9.78 20.85
N PRO A 71 -13.36 -8.55 20.38
CA PRO A 71 -14.47 -7.75 20.91
C PRO A 71 -15.79 -8.54 20.96
N GLN A 72 -16.64 -8.25 21.96
CA GLN A 72 -17.98 -8.83 22.09
C GLN A 72 -18.81 -8.50 20.84
N ILE A 73 -19.14 -9.52 20.05
CA ILE A 73 -19.98 -9.48 18.84
C ILE A 73 -21.43 -9.23 19.27
N THR A 74 -22.06 -8.17 18.76
CA THR A 74 -23.50 -7.90 18.96
C THR A 74 -24.37 -8.75 18.02
N ASP A 75 -25.68 -8.86 18.31
CA ASP A 75 -26.61 -9.60 17.43
C ASP A 75 -26.66 -9.02 16.00
N GLU A 76 -26.45 -7.70 15.85
CA GLU A 76 -26.31 -7.04 14.54
C GLU A 76 -25.00 -7.42 13.84
N ASP A 77 -23.91 -7.60 14.60
CA ASP A 77 -22.64 -8.12 14.09
C ASP A 77 -22.77 -9.58 13.60
N GLU A 78 -23.59 -10.42 14.27
CA GLU A 78 -23.82 -11.81 13.85
C GLU A 78 -24.52 -11.95 12.49
N GLU A 79 -25.53 -11.12 12.19
CA GLU A 79 -26.24 -11.14 10.91
C GLU A 79 -25.29 -10.75 9.76
N TYR A 80 -24.45 -9.73 9.98
CA TYR A 80 -23.44 -9.34 9.00
C TYR A 80 -22.26 -10.33 8.93
N LEU A 81 -21.88 -11.00 10.02
CA LEU A 81 -20.88 -12.09 10.00
C LEU A 81 -21.24 -13.17 8.98
N ARG A 82 -22.55 -13.39 8.72
CA ARG A 82 -23.06 -14.34 7.71
C ARG A 82 -23.45 -13.73 6.36
N HIS A 83 -22.87 -12.60 5.97
CA HIS A 83 -23.15 -11.98 4.69
C HIS A 83 -22.74 -12.88 3.49
N PRO A 84 -23.59 -13.07 2.47
CA PRO A 84 -23.34 -14.03 1.38
C PRO A 84 -22.08 -13.73 0.54
N LEU A 85 -21.61 -12.48 0.50
CA LEU A 85 -20.38 -12.08 -0.18
C LEU A 85 -19.10 -12.55 0.52
N PHE A 86 -19.19 -12.89 1.81
CA PHE A 86 -18.06 -13.27 2.64
C PHE A 86 -18.31 -14.65 3.25
N PRO A 87 -18.11 -15.73 2.49
CA PRO A 87 -18.22 -17.08 3.02
C PRO A 87 -17.33 -17.26 4.25
N PRO A 88 -17.77 -18.05 5.25
CA PRO A 88 -17.00 -18.24 6.47
C PRO A 88 -15.62 -18.82 6.19
N LEU A 89 -14.64 -18.31 6.93
CA LEU A 89 -13.28 -18.82 6.91
C LEU A 89 -13.20 -20.19 7.59
N PRO A 90 -12.23 -21.03 7.21
CA PRO A 90 -12.00 -22.30 7.90
C PRO A 90 -11.49 -22.05 9.33
N GLU A 91 -12.08 -22.75 10.29
CA GLU A 91 -11.60 -22.74 11.68
C GLU A 91 -10.49 -23.79 11.87
N TYR A 92 -9.35 -23.35 12.40
CA TYR A 92 -8.24 -24.21 12.74
C TYR A 92 -8.06 -24.28 14.26
N LYS A 93 -7.91 -25.51 14.77
CA LYS A 93 -7.57 -25.73 16.19
C LYS A 93 -6.13 -25.28 16.48
N PRO A 94 -5.80 -24.92 17.73
CA PRO A 94 -4.42 -24.69 18.13
C PRO A 94 -3.49 -25.86 17.77
N PRO A 95 -2.18 -25.59 17.56
CA PRO A 95 -1.22 -26.61 17.17
C PRO A 95 -1.16 -27.72 18.22
N SER A 96 -1.36 -28.96 17.74
CA SER A 96 -0.98 -30.18 18.45
C SER A 96 0.06 -30.92 17.61
N ALA A 97 0.79 -31.89 18.20
CA ALA A 97 1.80 -32.64 17.46
C ALA A 97 1.22 -33.31 16.19
N LEU A 98 0.04 -33.93 16.31
CA LEU A 98 -0.64 -34.57 15.17
C LEU A 98 -1.12 -33.54 14.13
N ALA A 99 -1.71 -32.42 14.58
CA ALA A 99 -2.15 -31.36 13.67
C ALA A 99 -0.96 -30.75 12.91
N SER A 100 0.17 -30.55 13.59
CA SER A 100 1.39 -30.03 12.98
C SER A 100 1.91 -30.96 11.87
N ILE A 101 1.94 -32.27 12.12
CA ILE A 101 2.33 -33.27 11.09
C ILE A 101 1.37 -33.21 9.90
N GLN A 102 0.06 -33.13 10.16
CA GLN A 102 -0.95 -33.01 9.10
C GLN A 102 -0.76 -31.73 8.28
N TRP A 103 -0.52 -30.59 8.92
CA TRP A 103 -0.29 -29.32 8.24
C TRP A 103 1.01 -29.33 7.44
N TYR A 104 2.09 -29.94 7.95
CA TYR A 104 3.33 -30.11 7.18
C TYR A 104 3.12 -30.98 5.95
N ALA A 105 2.42 -32.12 6.07
CA ALA A 105 2.08 -32.97 4.94
C ALA A 105 1.22 -32.22 3.91
N PHE A 106 0.23 -31.46 4.38
CA PHE A 106 -0.63 -30.64 3.53
C PHE A 106 0.16 -29.56 2.79
N ARG A 107 1.07 -28.87 3.49
CA ARG A 107 1.98 -27.87 2.88
C ARG A 107 2.89 -28.48 1.83
N ALA A 108 3.40 -29.69 2.04
CA ALA A 108 4.24 -30.37 1.03
C ALA A 108 3.46 -30.71 -0.25
N ILE A 109 2.21 -31.17 -0.08
CA ILE A 109 1.30 -31.45 -1.20
C ILE A 109 0.96 -30.15 -1.94
N SER A 110 0.51 -29.12 -1.23
CA SER A 110 0.11 -27.86 -1.83
C SER A 110 1.30 -27.13 -2.45
N PHE A 111 2.51 -27.21 -1.87
CA PHE A 111 3.72 -26.69 -2.49
C PHE A 111 3.98 -27.33 -3.86
N SER A 112 3.88 -28.67 -3.95
CA SER A 112 4.11 -29.39 -5.21
C SER A 112 3.06 -29.06 -6.28
N LEU A 113 1.79 -28.98 -5.88
CA LEU A 113 0.68 -28.67 -6.79
C LEU A 113 0.70 -27.21 -7.25
N SER A 114 0.88 -26.26 -6.32
CA SER A 114 0.99 -24.84 -6.66
C SER A 114 2.22 -24.53 -7.51
N LEU A 115 3.35 -25.22 -7.29
CA LEU A 115 4.53 -25.11 -8.14
C LEU A 115 4.27 -25.63 -9.55
N THR A 116 3.55 -26.74 -9.69
CA THR A 116 3.15 -27.27 -11.01
C THR A 116 2.25 -26.29 -11.75
N PHE A 117 1.26 -25.71 -11.04
CA PHE A 117 0.39 -24.68 -11.58
C PHE A 117 1.18 -23.44 -12.03
N LEU A 118 2.06 -22.92 -11.16
CA LEU A 118 2.91 -21.77 -11.48
C LEU A 118 3.82 -22.07 -12.68
N GLY A 119 4.45 -23.24 -12.73
CA GLY A 119 5.29 -23.66 -13.85
C GLY A 119 4.53 -23.69 -15.17
N GLY A 120 3.27 -24.14 -15.17
CA GLY A 120 2.40 -24.09 -16.34
C GLY A 120 2.10 -22.66 -16.81
N ILE A 121 1.80 -21.75 -15.88
CA ILE A 121 1.57 -20.33 -16.19
C ILE A 121 2.84 -19.67 -16.73
N VAL A 122 3.99 -19.88 -16.10
CA VAL A 122 5.27 -19.32 -16.54
C VAL A 122 5.64 -19.84 -17.93
N LEU A 123 5.48 -21.14 -18.19
CA LEU A 123 5.72 -21.71 -19.51
C LEU A 123 4.82 -21.08 -20.58
N ALA A 124 3.51 -20.97 -20.31
CA ALA A 124 2.57 -20.35 -21.23
C ALA A 124 2.89 -18.86 -21.49
N ALA A 125 3.28 -18.13 -20.44
CA ALA A 125 3.68 -16.73 -20.53
C ALA A 125 4.94 -16.54 -21.38
N VAL A 126 5.95 -17.41 -21.21
CA VAL A 126 7.19 -17.39 -22.00
C VAL A 126 6.90 -17.72 -23.47
N VAL A 127 6.07 -18.73 -23.75
CA VAL A 127 5.68 -19.09 -25.13
C VAL A 127 4.90 -17.95 -25.78
N SER A 128 3.90 -17.39 -25.10
CA SER A 128 3.10 -16.25 -25.59
C SER A 128 3.97 -15.03 -25.89
N SER A 129 4.87 -14.69 -24.97
CA SER A 129 5.81 -13.57 -25.14
C SER A 129 6.81 -13.81 -26.27
N GLY A 130 7.28 -15.05 -26.45
CA GLY A 130 8.12 -15.44 -27.58
C GLY A 130 7.41 -15.27 -28.93
N LEU A 131 6.13 -15.65 -29.01
CA LEU A 131 5.30 -15.43 -30.20
C LEU A 131 5.07 -13.94 -30.47
N ALA A 132 4.77 -13.13 -29.44
CA ALA A 132 4.62 -11.69 -29.57
C ALA A 132 5.92 -11.00 -30.02
N ALA A 133 7.07 -11.49 -29.58
CA ALA A 133 8.38 -10.98 -29.97
C ALA A 133 8.68 -11.16 -31.48
N THR A 134 8.03 -12.11 -32.17
CA THR A 134 8.19 -12.31 -33.62
C THR A 134 7.78 -11.07 -34.42
N LYS A 135 6.75 -10.35 -33.99
CA LYS A 135 6.32 -9.07 -34.59
C LYS A 135 7.42 -8.02 -34.46
N GLY A 136 8.05 -7.91 -33.29
CA GLY A 136 9.18 -7.01 -33.06
C GLY A 136 10.40 -7.38 -33.91
N GLN A 137 10.70 -8.68 -34.04
CA GLN A 137 11.77 -9.16 -34.92
C GLN A 137 11.49 -8.86 -36.39
N TYR A 138 10.27 -9.05 -36.87
CA TYR A 138 9.87 -8.70 -38.23
C TYR A 138 10.07 -7.20 -38.51
N ILE A 139 9.67 -6.32 -37.59
CA ILE A 139 9.88 -4.88 -37.72
C ILE A 139 11.39 -4.54 -37.82
N ARG A 140 12.22 -5.21 -37.01
CA ARG A 140 13.70 -5.07 -37.06
C ARG A 140 14.29 -5.58 -38.38
N LEU A 141 13.80 -6.71 -38.90
CA LEU A 141 14.21 -7.24 -40.20
C LEU A 141 13.82 -6.30 -41.35
N CYS A 142 12.72 -5.56 -41.20
CA CYS A 142 12.31 -4.49 -42.12
C CYS A 142 13.10 -3.18 -41.93
N GLY A 143 14.20 -3.17 -41.16
CA GLY A 143 15.05 -2.00 -40.93
C GLY A 143 14.44 -0.91 -40.06
N ARG A 144 13.34 -1.20 -39.36
CA ARG A 144 12.66 -0.27 -38.45
C ARG A 144 12.94 -0.64 -37.00
N ASP A 145 12.88 0.34 -36.11
CA ASP A 145 12.97 0.09 -34.67
C ASP A 145 11.55 -0.09 -34.09
N PRO A 146 11.18 -1.28 -33.57
CA PRO A 146 9.87 -1.49 -32.96
C PRO A 146 9.64 -0.61 -31.72
N ASP A 147 10.70 -0.15 -31.05
CA ASP A 147 10.54 0.68 -29.86
C ASP A 147 10.06 2.10 -30.21
N LYS A 148 10.33 2.58 -31.43
CA LYS A 148 9.86 3.89 -31.93
C LYS A 148 8.35 3.98 -32.11
N THR A 149 7.62 2.85 -32.08
CA THR A 149 6.16 2.87 -32.20
C THR A 149 5.45 3.11 -30.88
N ARG A 150 6.19 3.18 -29.76
CA ARG A 150 5.62 3.44 -28.43
C ARG A 150 5.23 4.92 -28.28
N PRO A 151 4.12 5.23 -27.58
CA PRO A 151 3.62 6.60 -27.45
C PRO A 151 4.64 7.54 -26.78
N PHE A 152 5.39 7.06 -25.80
CA PHE A 152 6.35 7.86 -25.02
C PHE A 152 7.81 7.65 -25.39
N TRP A 153 8.12 7.04 -26.54
CA TRP A 153 9.50 6.67 -26.89
C TRP A 153 10.52 7.83 -26.77
N LYS A 154 10.13 9.05 -27.19
CA LYS A 154 10.99 10.24 -27.09
C LYS A 154 11.24 10.64 -25.64
N GLU A 155 10.20 10.60 -24.81
CA GLU A 155 10.27 10.96 -23.40
C GLU A 155 11.05 9.91 -22.61
N GLU A 156 10.84 8.62 -22.88
CA GLU A 156 11.65 7.52 -22.31
C GLU A 156 13.15 7.72 -22.58
N ARG A 157 13.52 8.11 -23.81
CA ARG A 157 14.93 8.38 -24.17
C ARG A 157 15.47 9.60 -23.44
N LYS A 158 14.69 10.68 -23.33
CA LYS A 158 15.07 11.87 -22.58
C LYS A 158 15.30 11.54 -21.10
N ARG A 159 14.38 10.81 -20.47
CA ARG A 159 14.47 10.37 -19.06
C ARG A 159 15.64 9.41 -18.83
N GLN A 160 15.88 8.50 -19.77
CA GLN A 160 17.05 7.62 -19.74
C GLN A 160 18.36 8.43 -19.70
N VAL A 161 18.53 9.39 -20.62
CA VAL A 161 19.73 10.24 -20.67
C VAL A 161 19.86 11.07 -19.39
N ALA A 162 18.76 11.63 -18.88
CA ALA A 162 18.77 12.38 -17.62
C ALA A 162 19.24 11.51 -16.44
N ARG A 163 18.77 10.25 -16.34
CA ARG A 163 19.24 9.30 -15.32
C ARG A 163 20.71 8.94 -15.47
N GLU A 164 21.19 8.75 -16.69
CA GLU A 164 22.61 8.44 -16.96
C GLU A 164 23.51 9.62 -16.57
N ILE A 165 23.11 10.85 -16.86
CA ILE A 165 23.80 12.07 -16.44
C ILE A 165 23.82 12.17 -14.90
N ALA A 166 22.65 12.07 -14.25
CA ALA A 166 22.55 12.13 -12.80
C ALA A 166 23.37 11.03 -12.10
N ALA A 167 23.42 9.83 -12.68
CA ALA A 167 24.24 8.75 -12.16
C ALA A 167 25.75 9.04 -12.26
N HIS A 168 26.20 9.65 -13.36
CA HIS A 168 27.59 10.06 -13.52
C HIS A 168 27.98 11.23 -12.60
N GLU A 169 27.11 12.23 -12.48
CA GLU A 169 27.28 13.37 -11.57
C GLU A 169 27.42 12.90 -10.13
N TRP A 170 26.54 11.99 -9.68
CA TRP A 170 26.61 11.38 -8.36
C TRP A 170 27.96 10.69 -8.08
N ILE A 171 28.45 9.89 -9.03
CA ILE A 171 29.74 9.20 -8.90
C ILE A 171 30.88 10.22 -8.83
N TYR A 172 30.83 11.28 -9.65
CA TYR A 172 31.83 12.33 -9.66
C TYR A 172 31.86 13.10 -8.33
N GLU A 173 30.70 13.52 -7.82
CA GLU A 173 30.58 14.22 -6.53
C GLU A 173 31.04 13.34 -5.36
N LYS A 174 30.69 12.04 -5.37
CA LYS A 174 31.14 11.09 -4.36
C LYS A 174 32.66 10.97 -4.36
N ARG A 175 33.29 10.88 -5.53
CA ARG A 175 34.76 10.85 -5.67
C ARG A 175 35.41 12.15 -5.22
N THR A 176 34.84 13.30 -5.58
CA THR A 176 35.33 14.61 -5.17
C THR A 176 35.25 14.78 -3.65
N ARG A 177 34.13 14.42 -3.01
CA ARG A 177 33.99 14.43 -1.54
C ARG A 177 34.99 13.50 -0.85
N MET A 178 35.22 12.31 -1.41
CA MET A 178 36.24 11.39 -0.89
C MET A 178 37.66 11.94 -1.04
N ALA A 179 37.98 12.58 -2.16
CA ALA A 179 39.28 13.21 -2.38
C ALA A 179 39.51 14.38 -1.42
N VAL A 180 38.53 15.28 -1.27
CA VAL A 180 38.59 16.41 -0.32
C VAL A 180 38.67 15.91 1.12
N GLY A 181 37.89 14.89 1.49
CA GLY A 181 37.96 14.27 2.81
C GLY A 181 39.31 13.58 3.10
N ALA A 182 39.92 12.95 2.10
CA ALA A 182 41.26 12.35 2.21
C ALA A 182 42.35 13.42 2.33
N GLU A 183 42.22 14.56 1.64
CA GLU A 183 43.13 15.70 1.74
C GLU A 183 42.97 16.43 3.08
N ALA A 184 41.74 16.67 3.55
CA ALA A 184 41.46 17.27 4.86
C ALA A 184 41.89 16.36 6.03
N GLY A 185 41.83 15.03 5.85
CA GLY A 185 42.44 14.07 6.78
C GLY A 185 43.97 14.19 6.87
N SER A 186 44.63 14.88 5.93
CA SER A 186 46.07 15.18 5.97
C SER A 186 46.40 16.62 6.40
N LYS A 187 45.42 17.51 6.42
CA LYS A 187 45.51 18.90 6.88
C LYS A 187 44.17 19.30 7.51
N ALA A 188 44.05 19.05 8.81
CA ALA A 188 42.99 19.65 9.60
C ALA A 188 43.24 21.17 9.67
N GLU A 189 42.15 21.93 9.69
CA GLU A 189 42.07 23.39 9.76
C GLU A 189 42.19 24.09 8.39
N ASP A 190 41.04 24.33 7.73
CA ASP A 190 40.53 25.71 7.58
C ASP A 190 39.25 25.79 6.72
N GLU A 191 38.25 26.39 7.35
CA GLU A 191 37.22 27.32 6.85
C GLU A 191 36.23 26.88 5.74
N GLU A 192 35.00 26.66 6.19
CA GLU A 192 33.76 26.63 5.40
C GLU A 192 33.55 27.95 4.65
N ARG A 193 33.82 27.93 3.35
CA ARG A 193 33.38 28.97 2.43
C ARG A 193 31.93 28.73 2.03
N ASN A 194 30.98 29.18 2.87
CA ASN A 194 29.56 29.27 2.50
C ASN A 194 29.35 30.42 1.50
N VAL A 195 29.55 30.14 0.21
CA VAL A 195 28.99 31.00 -0.86
C VAL A 195 27.54 30.59 -1.03
N GLY A 196 26.63 31.57 -0.88
CA GLY A 196 25.17 31.42 -0.90
C GLY A 196 24.58 30.85 -2.20
N ILE A 197 24.89 29.59 -2.48
CA ILE A 197 24.06 28.72 -3.30
C ILE A 197 22.80 28.51 -2.48
N THR A 198 21.65 28.92 -3.00
CA THR A 198 20.35 28.51 -2.46
C THR A 198 20.37 27.00 -2.32
N GLU A 199 20.49 26.49 -1.10
CA GLU A 199 20.47 25.06 -0.84
C GLU A 199 19.25 24.44 -1.50
N ALA A 200 19.44 23.34 -2.24
CA ALA A 200 18.31 22.66 -2.85
C ALA A 200 17.37 22.18 -1.74
N SER A 201 16.06 22.37 -1.93
CA SER A 201 15.04 21.98 -0.94
C SER A 201 15.00 20.46 -0.71
N TYR A 202 15.40 19.69 -1.72
CA TYR A 202 15.49 18.23 -1.71
C TYR A 202 16.82 17.79 -2.31
N GLU A 203 17.79 17.44 -1.46
CA GLU A 203 19.11 16.96 -1.88
C GLU A 203 19.15 15.42 -1.82
N PRO A 204 19.43 14.73 -2.94
CA PRO A 204 19.58 13.28 -2.95
C PRO A 204 20.67 12.81 -1.97
N LYS A 205 20.33 11.80 -1.16
CA LYS A 205 21.27 11.09 -0.26
C LYS A 205 21.74 9.75 -0.83
N GLU A 206 21.07 9.27 -1.86
CA GLU A 206 21.42 8.08 -2.64
C GLU A 206 21.42 8.44 -4.13
N GLY A 207 22.17 7.70 -4.95
CA GLY A 207 22.25 7.96 -6.38
C GLY A 207 23.15 6.98 -7.12
N GLY A 208 23.50 7.31 -8.36
CA GLY A 208 24.28 6.43 -9.24
C GLY A 208 23.43 5.38 -9.96
N PRO A 209 24.06 4.31 -10.49
CA PRO A 209 23.35 3.20 -11.13
C PRO A 209 22.30 2.58 -10.21
N ASP A 210 21.14 2.24 -10.74
CA ASP A 210 20.04 1.64 -9.97
C ASP A 210 20.32 0.16 -9.65
N PRO A 211 20.52 -0.22 -8.38
CA PRO A 211 20.76 -1.61 -7.99
C PRO A 211 19.49 -2.47 -7.98
N LEU A 212 18.30 -1.89 -8.17
CA LEU A 212 17.00 -2.58 -8.13
C LEU A 212 16.74 -3.27 -6.78
N VAL A 213 16.86 -2.53 -5.69
CA VAL A 213 16.57 -3.02 -4.33
C VAL A 213 15.07 -2.94 -4.02
N CYS A 214 14.60 -3.75 -3.07
CA CYS A 214 13.23 -3.70 -2.53
C CYS A 214 13.21 -2.86 -1.24
N ASP A 215 13.55 -1.57 -1.33
CA ASP A 215 13.65 -0.65 -0.19
C ASP A 215 13.02 0.70 -0.57
N ILE A 216 11.94 1.10 0.12
CA ILE A 216 11.27 2.39 -0.08
C ILE A 216 12.18 3.56 0.32
N ALA A 217 12.91 3.41 1.42
CA ALA A 217 13.80 4.44 1.95
C ALA A 217 14.93 4.74 0.97
N TYR A 218 15.48 3.71 0.32
CA TYR A 218 16.48 3.88 -0.74
C TYR A 218 15.98 4.78 -1.88
N TYR A 219 14.78 4.53 -2.43
CA TYR A 219 14.24 5.36 -3.50
C TYR A 219 13.79 6.74 -3.02
N ALA A 220 13.32 6.85 -1.77
CA ALA A 220 13.05 8.17 -1.16
C ALA A 220 14.34 9.00 -1.08
N ARG A 221 15.45 8.41 -0.62
CA ARG A 221 16.76 9.06 -0.56
C ARG A 221 17.30 9.47 -1.92
N ARG A 222 16.95 8.76 -2.99
CA ARG A 222 17.31 9.14 -4.37
C ARG A 222 16.66 10.43 -4.84
N VAL A 223 15.52 10.80 -4.27
CA VAL A 223 14.81 12.05 -4.59
C VAL A 223 14.94 13.10 -3.48
N GLY A 224 15.86 12.91 -2.54
CA GLY A 224 16.08 13.85 -1.43
C GLY A 224 15.00 13.85 -0.35
N LEU A 225 14.19 12.79 -0.31
CA LEU A 225 13.35 12.44 0.82
C LEU A 225 14.04 11.36 1.66
N ASP A 226 13.39 10.85 2.69
CA ASP A 226 13.73 9.61 3.36
C ASP A 226 12.44 8.98 3.90
N SER A 227 12.54 7.77 4.47
CA SER A 227 11.38 7.12 5.07
C SER A 227 11.72 6.44 6.37
N GLU A 228 10.79 6.50 7.32
CA GLU A 228 10.82 5.68 8.53
C GLU A 228 9.67 4.69 8.53
N THR A 229 9.81 3.62 9.32
CA THR A 229 8.88 2.51 9.35
C THR A 229 8.34 2.30 10.74
N TYR A 230 7.03 2.02 10.81
CA TYR A 230 6.25 1.78 12.00
C TYR A 230 5.66 0.35 11.97
N ARG A 231 5.59 -0.29 13.13
CA ARG A 231 4.90 -1.57 13.34
C ARG A 231 3.52 -1.31 13.94
N VAL A 232 2.48 -1.52 13.16
CA VAL A 232 1.08 -1.23 13.56
C VAL A 232 0.38 -2.52 13.94
N GLN A 233 -0.08 -2.60 15.18
CA GLN A 233 -0.83 -3.74 15.69
C GLN A 233 -2.33 -3.59 15.35
N THR A 234 -2.93 -4.65 14.83
CA THR A 234 -4.38 -4.79 14.70
C THR A 234 -5.00 -5.44 15.94
N GLU A 235 -6.33 -5.39 16.08
CA GLU A 235 -7.04 -6.02 17.22
C GLU A 235 -6.85 -7.55 17.28
N ASP A 236 -6.69 -8.23 16.14
CA ASP A 236 -6.38 -9.67 16.10
C ASP A 236 -4.88 -9.99 16.29
N GLY A 237 -4.04 -8.97 16.47
CA GLY A 237 -2.61 -9.11 16.77
C GLY A 237 -1.72 -9.28 15.54
N ALA A 238 -2.23 -9.11 14.33
CA ALA A 238 -1.41 -8.96 13.14
C ALA A 238 -0.59 -7.67 13.22
N ILE A 239 0.63 -7.70 12.66
CA ILE A 239 1.50 -6.53 12.61
C ILE A 239 1.64 -6.10 11.16
N ILE A 240 1.28 -4.85 10.90
CA ILE A 240 1.28 -4.24 9.58
C ILE A 240 2.35 -3.16 9.54
N THR A 241 3.14 -3.18 8.49
CA THR A 241 4.16 -2.16 8.26
C THR A 241 3.52 -0.89 7.73
N LEU A 242 3.84 0.25 8.34
CA LEU A 242 3.43 1.58 7.91
C LEU A 242 4.69 2.41 7.66
N TRP A 243 4.80 3.07 6.51
CA TRP A 243 5.93 3.94 6.20
C TRP A 243 5.51 5.41 6.25
N HIS A 244 6.37 6.28 6.76
CA HIS A 244 6.19 7.73 6.74
C HIS A 244 7.31 8.36 5.89
N LEU A 245 6.93 9.11 4.86
CA LEU A 245 7.84 9.81 3.96
C LEU A 245 8.07 11.24 4.45
N TYR A 246 9.32 11.63 4.61
CA TYR A 246 9.67 12.96 5.12
C TYR A 246 10.84 13.61 4.40
N ASN A 247 10.95 14.93 4.53
CA ASN A 247 12.13 15.68 4.13
C ASN A 247 13.13 15.69 5.31
N PRO A 248 14.34 15.12 5.18
CA PRO A 248 15.32 15.10 6.28
C PRO A 248 15.81 16.47 6.74
N LYS A 249 15.59 17.53 5.96
CA LYS A 249 15.89 18.92 6.37
C LYS A 249 14.81 19.51 7.29
N GLU A 250 13.58 18.99 7.23
CA GLU A 250 12.42 19.52 7.97
C GLU A 250 11.99 18.62 9.13
N TYR A 251 12.35 17.33 9.10
CA TYR A 251 11.86 16.32 10.05
C TYR A 251 12.97 15.37 10.48
N SER A 252 12.93 14.99 11.76
CA SER A 252 13.78 13.95 12.33
C SER A 252 12.93 12.74 12.73
N PRO A 253 13.32 11.51 12.34
CA PRO A 253 12.55 10.31 12.62
C PRO A 253 12.40 10.06 14.12
N LEU A 254 11.29 9.41 14.50
CA LEU A 254 11.03 9.04 15.88
C LEU A 254 11.94 7.92 16.36
N SER A 255 12.01 7.75 17.69
CA SER A 255 12.78 6.67 18.30
C SER A 255 12.20 5.29 17.90
N PRO A 256 13.02 4.23 17.81
CA PRO A 256 12.53 2.89 17.49
C PRO A 256 11.38 2.40 18.39
N THR A 257 11.40 2.74 19.68
CA THR A 257 10.33 2.38 20.63
C THR A 257 9.01 3.08 20.34
N ASP A 258 9.06 4.35 19.93
CA ASP A 258 7.84 5.08 19.56
C ASP A 258 7.22 4.54 18.26
N ARG A 259 8.06 3.98 17.39
CA ARG A 259 7.64 3.41 16.09
C ARG A 259 7.19 1.95 16.17
N ASP A 260 7.33 1.32 17.34
CA ASP A 260 6.92 -0.05 17.57
C ASP A 260 5.39 -0.15 17.84
N CYS A 261 4.90 -1.37 18.08
CA CYS A 261 3.53 -1.66 18.49
C CYS A 261 3.25 -1.03 19.87
N ILE A 262 2.62 0.14 19.86
CA ILE A 262 2.16 0.84 21.07
C ILE A 262 0.71 0.48 21.47
N GLY A 263 0.22 -0.65 20.97
CA GLY A 263 -1.12 -1.17 21.24
C GLY A 263 -2.06 -1.11 20.03
N PRO A 264 -3.21 -1.78 20.15
CA PRO A 264 -4.22 -1.82 19.11
C PRO A 264 -5.00 -0.50 19.00
N PRO A 265 -5.82 -0.32 17.95
CA PRO A 265 -6.63 0.88 17.70
C PRO A 265 -7.43 1.35 18.92
N SER A 266 -8.05 0.41 19.64
CA SER A 266 -8.82 0.65 20.87
C SER A 266 -8.04 1.34 21.99
N SER A 267 -6.71 1.20 22.01
CA SER A 267 -5.80 1.81 22.99
C SER A 267 -5.30 3.19 22.58
N LEU A 268 -5.44 3.58 21.30
CA LEU A 268 -4.91 4.82 20.73
C LEU A 268 -5.96 5.94 20.63
N GLN A 269 -6.75 6.14 21.69
CA GLN A 269 -7.86 7.10 21.68
C GLN A 269 -7.43 8.56 21.88
N VAL A 270 -6.31 8.78 22.56
CA VAL A 270 -5.79 10.12 22.83
C VAL A 270 -4.68 10.42 21.83
N PRO A 271 -4.81 11.48 20.99
CA PRO A 271 -3.75 11.87 20.08
C PRO A 271 -2.45 12.19 20.81
N LYS A 272 -1.31 11.92 20.18
CA LYS A 272 0.01 12.22 20.75
C LYS A 272 0.25 13.72 20.92
N VAL A 273 -0.31 14.51 20.00
CA VAL A 273 -0.21 15.96 19.98
C VAL A 273 -1.62 16.53 19.97
N ASP A 274 -1.94 17.34 20.97
CA ASP A 274 -3.17 18.12 20.97
C ASP A 274 -3.01 19.33 20.03
N LEU A 275 -3.84 19.39 19.00
CA LEU A 275 -3.86 20.51 18.06
C LEU A 275 -4.67 21.71 18.61
N GLN A 276 -5.45 21.53 19.68
CA GLN A 276 -6.26 22.58 20.29
C GLN A 276 -5.34 23.60 21.01
N GLY A 277 -5.01 24.69 20.33
CA GLY A 277 -4.24 25.81 20.90
C GLY A 277 -2.90 26.10 20.23
N LEU A 278 -2.52 25.35 19.18
CA LEU A 278 -1.36 25.71 18.36
C LEU A 278 -1.63 27.02 17.59
N THR A 279 -0.61 27.88 17.51
CA THR A 279 -0.69 29.10 16.70
C THR A 279 -0.78 28.72 15.23
N ALA A 280 -1.70 29.36 14.50
CA ALA A 280 -1.87 29.18 13.06
C ALA A 280 -0.67 29.76 12.31
N ASN A 281 0.43 28.99 12.28
CA ASN A 281 1.66 29.37 11.58
C ASN A 281 1.65 28.89 10.12
N GLY A 282 0.73 27.98 9.74
CA GLY A 282 0.63 27.46 8.38
C GLY A 282 1.77 26.49 8.00
N ASP A 283 2.44 25.88 8.99
CA ASP A 283 3.63 25.05 8.75
C ASP A 283 3.34 23.54 8.73
N ARG A 284 2.15 23.10 9.16
CA ARG A 284 1.82 21.66 9.28
C ARG A 284 1.52 21.07 7.91
N LYS A 285 1.86 19.81 7.71
CA LYS A 285 1.51 19.07 6.48
C LYS A 285 0.27 18.21 6.75
N TYR A 286 -0.70 18.22 5.83
CA TYR A 286 -1.94 17.47 6.00
C TYR A 286 -1.73 15.98 5.67
N PRO A 287 -2.24 15.03 6.48
CA PRO A 287 -1.94 13.61 6.32
C PRO A 287 -2.69 12.94 5.17
N ILE A 288 -1.96 12.14 4.40
CA ILE A 288 -2.48 11.24 3.37
C ILE A 288 -2.03 9.81 3.73
N LEU A 289 -2.98 8.87 3.80
CA LEU A 289 -2.69 7.43 3.89
C LEU A 289 -2.92 6.77 2.54
N MET A 290 -1.92 6.04 2.03
CA MET A 290 -1.97 5.35 0.74
C MET A 290 -1.92 3.82 0.91
N ILE A 291 -2.88 3.10 0.33
CA ILE A 291 -3.01 1.63 0.43
C ILE A 291 -2.79 0.97 -0.94
N PRO A 292 -1.81 0.04 -1.07
CA PRO A 292 -1.44 -0.58 -2.35
C PRO A 292 -2.45 -1.63 -2.82
N GLY A 293 -2.26 -2.15 -4.04
CA GLY A 293 -3.09 -3.20 -4.61
C GLY A 293 -2.74 -4.61 -4.15
N LEU A 294 -3.48 -5.59 -4.66
CA LEU A 294 -3.29 -7.00 -4.36
C LEU A 294 -1.87 -7.44 -4.77
N LEU A 295 -1.20 -8.21 -3.91
CA LEU A 295 0.18 -8.68 -4.10
C LEU A 295 1.21 -7.55 -4.24
N GLN A 296 0.89 -6.28 -3.96
CA GLN A 296 1.86 -5.18 -3.99
C GLN A 296 2.28 -4.81 -2.57
N SER A 297 3.52 -4.34 -2.40
CA SER A 297 3.88 -3.54 -1.22
C SER A 297 3.60 -2.06 -1.49
N ALA A 298 3.66 -1.25 -0.43
CA ALA A 298 3.44 0.19 -0.53
C ALA A 298 4.47 0.91 -1.42
N GLY A 299 5.62 0.27 -1.66
CA GLY A 299 6.65 0.75 -2.59
C GLY A 299 6.19 0.83 -4.04
N ALA A 300 5.06 0.21 -4.41
CA ALA A 300 4.45 0.40 -5.73
C ALA A 300 4.19 1.88 -6.08
N PHE A 301 3.95 2.73 -5.06
CA PHE A 301 3.77 4.17 -5.21
C PHE A 301 5.09 4.98 -5.29
N CYS A 302 6.26 4.32 -5.24
CA CYS A 302 7.60 4.91 -5.04
C CYS A 302 8.59 4.56 -6.16
N THR A 303 8.09 4.17 -7.34
CA THR A 303 8.91 3.52 -8.38
C THR A 303 9.39 4.43 -9.51
N ASN A 304 8.79 5.59 -9.69
CA ASN A 304 8.99 6.51 -10.82
C ASN A 304 9.93 7.70 -10.49
N ASP A 305 10.90 7.53 -9.58
CA ASP A 305 11.74 8.63 -9.09
C ASP A 305 10.84 9.81 -8.64
N ASP A 306 11.13 11.05 -9.00
CA ASP A 306 10.32 12.23 -8.62
C ASP A 306 8.86 12.17 -9.08
N ASP A 307 8.55 11.41 -10.14
CA ASP A 307 7.19 11.23 -10.66
C ASP A 307 6.41 10.11 -9.94
N SER A 308 7.02 9.52 -8.91
CA SER A 308 6.32 8.59 -8.02
C SER A 308 5.18 9.32 -7.30
N LEU A 309 3.97 8.78 -7.36
CA LEU A 309 2.79 9.40 -6.75
C LEU A 309 3.01 9.79 -5.28
N ALA A 310 3.63 8.91 -4.49
CA ALA A 310 3.94 9.19 -3.09
C ALA A 310 4.94 10.35 -2.94
N PHE A 311 6.04 10.34 -3.70
CA PHE A 311 7.06 11.38 -3.60
C PHE A 311 6.57 12.73 -4.12
N PHE A 312 5.80 12.74 -5.21
CA PHE A 312 5.15 13.94 -5.73
C PHE A 312 4.24 14.59 -4.66
N LEU A 313 3.41 13.81 -3.97
CA LEU A 313 2.52 14.31 -2.92
C LEU A 313 3.30 14.81 -1.70
N THR A 314 4.35 14.10 -1.25
CA THR A 314 5.23 14.56 -0.16
C THR A 314 5.89 15.89 -0.51
N LYS A 315 6.46 15.99 -1.71
CA LYS A 315 7.14 17.21 -2.19
C LYS A 315 6.18 18.37 -2.42
N SER A 316 4.91 18.07 -2.70
CA SER A 316 3.85 19.07 -2.81
C SER A 316 3.45 19.67 -1.46
N GLY A 317 3.87 19.10 -0.33
CA GLY A 317 3.58 19.65 1.01
C GLY A 317 2.60 18.83 1.85
N TYR A 318 2.26 17.61 1.43
CA TYR A 318 1.50 16.67 2.25
C TYR A 318 2.41 15.84 3.17
N ASP A 319 1.80 15.35 4.24
CA ASP A 319 2.38 14.36 5.13
C ASP A 319 1.95 12.98 4.65
N VAL A 320 2.86 12.22 4.02
CA VAL A 320 2.49 11.01 3.28
C VAL A 320 2.88 9.76 4.05
N TRP A 321 1.87 8.95 4.31
CA TRP A 321 1.93 7.67 5.00
C TRP A 321 1.53 6.56 4.03
N LEU A 322 2.30 5.47 3.99
CA LEU A 322 2.06 4.33 3.11
C LEU A 322 1.71 3.11 3.97
N GLY A 323 0.51 2.59 3.84
CA GLY A 323 0.07 1.38 4.54
C GLY A 323 0.51 0.11 3.80
N GLY A 324 1.02 -0.88 4.53
CA GLY A 324 1.28 -2.20 3.98
C GLY A 324 0.00 -3.04 3.87
N ASN A 325 0.00 -3.99 2.93
CA ASN A 325 -0.94 -5.11 3.00
C ASN A 325 -0.58 -6.00 4.19
N ARG A 326 -1.58 -6.66 4.80
CA ARG A 326 -1.38 -7.68 5.84
C ARG A 326 -0.22 -8.62 5.50
N TYR A 327 0.78 -8.67 6.38
CA TYR A 327 1.99 -9.49 6.31
C TYR A 327 3.04 -9.19 5.23
N GLY A 328 2.70 -8.55 4.11
CA GLY A 328 3.69 -8.03 3.16
C GLY A 328 4.85 -9.00 2.79
N PHE A 329 6.08 -8.49 2.75
CA PHE A 329 7.30 -9.31 2.58
C PHE A 329 7.75 -9.98 3.90
N HIS A 330 7.41 -9.39 5.04
CA HIS A 330 7.87 -9.81 6.37
C HIS A 330 6.65 -10.12 7.26
N PRO A 331 6.08 -11.34 7.14
CA PRO A 331 4.87 -11.73 7.86
C PRO A 331 5.12 -11.73 9.37
N GLU A 332 4.37 -10.90 10.10
CA GLU A 332 4.53 -10.76 11.55
C GLU A 332 3.18 -10.73 12.29
N HIS A 333 3.16 -11.34 13.48
CA HIS A 333 2.02 -11.40 14.38
C HIS A 333 2.51 -11.53 15.82
N LEU A 334 1.79 -10.95 16.78
CA LEU A 334 2.17 -10.97 18.21
C LEU A 334 2.22 -12.35 18.85
N SER A 335 1.35 -13.29 18.46
CA SER A 335 1.17 -14.57 19.15
C SER A 335 1.17 -15.79 18.22
N LEU A 336 0.83 -15.61 16.94
CA LEU A 336 0.78 -16.70 15.97
C LEU A 336 2.09 -16.82 15.18
N SER A 337 2.56 -18.05 14.98
CA SER A 337 3.68 -18.34 14.09
C SER A 337 3.21 -18.38 12.63
N PRO A 338 4.03 -17.95 11.64
CA PRO A 338 3.74 -18.15 10.22
C PRO A 338 3.54 -19.62 9.80
N SER A 339 3.97 -20.57 10.64
CA SER A 339 3.73 -22.01 10.43
C SER A 339 2.32 -22.46 10.81
N ASP A 340 1.60 -21.66 11.60
CA ASP A 340 0.23 -21.91 12.04
C ASP A 340 -0.75 -21.46 10.95
N PRO A 341 -1.71 -22.30 10.50
CA PRO A 341 -2.69 -21.89 9.49
C PRO A 341 -3.64 -20.77 9.97
N ARG A 342 -3.83 -20.60 11.29
CA ARG A 342 -4.62 -19.48 11.85
C ARG A 342 -4.03 -18.13 11.48
N PHE A 343 -2.69 -18.06 11.41
CA PHE A 343 -1.98 -16.88 10.94
C PHE A 343 -2.49 -16.45 9.56
N TRP A 344 -2.74 -17.39 8.65
CA TRP A 344 -3.11 -17.09 7.26
C TRP A 344 -4.62 -17.13 6.99
N SER A 345 -5.46 -17.25 8.01
CA SER A 345 -6.91 -17.37 7.83
C SER A 345 -7.58 -15.99 7.84
N TRP A 346 -7.46 -15.24 6.75
CA TRP A 346 -8.03 -13.91 6.58
C TRP A 346 -8.30 -13.59 5.10
N THR A 347 -9.11 -12.56 4.85
CA THR A 347 -9.54 -12.04 3.55
C THR A 347 -9.52 -10.51 3.55
N VAL A 348 -9.95 -9.89 2.43
CA VAL A 348 -10.13 -8.42 2.37
C VAL A 348 -11.15 -7.89 3.37
N ARG A 349 -12.07 -8.72 3.87
CA ARG A 349 -13.01 -8.32 4.93
C ARG A 349 -12.27 -8.04 6.23
N ASP A 350 -11.33 -8.90 6.60
CA ASP A 350 -10.51 -8.73 7.80
C ASP A 350 -9.60 -7.52 7.66
N MET A 351 -9.04 -7.30 6.46
CA MET A 351 -8.27 -6.08 6.16
C MET A 351 -9.12 -4.81 6.34
N ALA A 352 -10.34 -4.80 5.80
CA ALA A 352 -11.26 -3.69 5.95
C ALA A 352 -11.70 -3.46 7.42
N ALA A 353 -11.92 -4.54 8.17
CA ALA A 353 -12.40 -4.48 9.54
C ALA A 353 -11.30 -4.17 10.57
N LEU A 354 -10.04 -4.54 10.31
CA LEU A 354 -8.98 -4.54 11.31
C LEU A 354 -7.74 -3.75 10.86
N ASP A 355 -7.31 -3.92 9.60
CA ASP A 355 -6.05 -3.37 9.10
C ASP A 355 -6.19 -1.87 8.83
N LEU A 356 -7.16 -1.48 7.99
CA LEU A 356 -7.36 -0.08 7.65
C LEU A 356 -7.67 0.79 8.88
N PRO A 357 -8.56 0.40 9.82
CA PRO A 357 -8.77 1.17 11.05
C PRO A 357 -7.49 1.32 11.88
N ALA A 358 -6.63 0.29 11.92
CA ALA A 358 -5.37 0.37 12.64
C ALA A 358 -4.37 1.32 11.99
N LEU A 359 -4.23 1.27 10.67
CA LEU A 359 -3.39 2.19 9.91
C LEU A 359 -3.91 3.64 10.05
N VAL A 360 -5.20 3.87 9.89
CA VAL A 360 -5.82 5.21 10.03
C VAL A 360 -5.60 5.75 11.45
N ASN A 361 -5.92 4.97 12.48
CA ASN A 361 -5.78 5.43 13.85
C ASN A 361 -4.32 5.68 14.23
N ARG A 362 -3.38 4.88 13.70
CA ARG A 362 -1.95 5.13 13.90
C ARG A 362 -1.53 6.49 13.32
N VAL A 363 -1.94 6.79 12.10
CA VAL A 363 -1.61 8.07 11.44
C VAL A 363 -2.24 9.24 12.19
N LEU A 364 -3.52 9.15 12.56
CA LEU A 364 -4.20 10.22 13.31
C LEU A 364 -3.58 10.42 14.71
N TYR A 365 -3.16 9.34 15.38
CA TYR A 365 -2.45 9.40 16.65
C TYR A 365 -1.13 10.17 16.55
N GLU A 366 -0.28 9.84 15.56
CA GLU A 366 1.03 10.48 15.40
C GLU A 366 0.92 11.92 14.90
N THR A 367 -0.03 12.19 14.01
CA THR A 367 -0.18 13.50 13.37
C THR A 367 -1.06 14.47 14.17
N GLY A 368 -1.92 13.97 15.05
CA GLY A 368 -2.83 14.77 15.87
C GLY A 368 -4.06 15.28 15.13
N PHE A 369 -4.20 15.04 13.83
CA PHE A 369 -5.39 15.45 13.08
C PHE A 369 -6.61 14.57 13.41
N GLU A 370 -7.81 15.13 13.30
CA GLU A 370 -9.05 14.37 13.44
C GLU A 370 -9.38 13.54 12.20
N LYS A 371 -8.94 14.02 11.03
CA LYS A 371 -9.18 13.39 9.72
C LYS A 371 -7.92 13.36 8.87
N LEU A 372 -7.82 12.34 8.02
CA LEU A 372 -6.81 12.24 6.96
C LEU A 372 -7.47 12.03 5.59
N ALA A 373 -6.72 12.25 4.51
CA ALA A 373 -7.14 11.83 3.18
C ALA A 373 -6.70 10.39 2.91
N LEU A 374 -7.61 9.55 2.42
CA LEU A 374 -7.34 8.16 2.12
C LEU A 374 -7.22 7.97 0.61
N LEU A 375 -6.16 7.28 0.17
CA LEU A 375 -5.94 6.94 -1.22
C LEU A 375 -5.74 5.42 -1.33
N GLY A 376 -6.54 4.76 -2.16
CA GLY A 376 -6.41 3.32 -2.42
C GLY A 376 -6.10 3.05 -3.88
N HIS A 377 -5.29 2.03 -4.16
CA HIS A 377 -5.13 1.47 -5.51
C HIS A 377 -5.65 0.03 -5.56
N SER A 378 -6.46 -0.32 -6.56
CA SER A 378 -6.92 -1.70 -6.77
C SER A 378 -7.52 -2.32 -5.50
N GLN A 379 -6.99 -3.42 -4.95
CA GLN A 379 -7.45 -4.00 -3.68
C GLN A 379 -7.48 -2.99 -2.51
N GLY A 380 -6.56 -2.03 -2.44
CA GLY A 380 -6.60 -0.99 -1.41
C GLY A 380 -7.89 -0.17 -1.48
N THR A 381 -8.50 -0.04 -2.67
CA THR A 381 -9.84 0.54 -2.80
C THR A 381 -10.94 -0.39 -2.30
N THR A 382 -10.82 -1.71 -2.52
CA THR A 382 -11.76 -2.70 -1.99
C THR A 382 -11.79 -2.66 -0.48
N GLU A 383 -10.62 -2.71 0.15
CA GLU A 383 -10.45 -2.59 1.59
C GLU A 383 -11.13 -1.31 2.11
N SER A 384 -10.89 -0.19 1.44
CA SER A 384 -11.47 1.11 1.80
C SER A 384 -12.99 1.15 1.63
N PHE A 385 -13.52 0.71 0.48
CA PHE A 385 -14.97 0.68 0.21
C PHE A 385 -15.72 -0.23 1.19
N LEU A 386 -15.11 -1.35 1.58
CA LEU A 386 -15.68 -2.25 2.57
C LEU A 386 -15.62 -1.61 3.97
N ALA A 387 -14.47 -1.07 4.38
CA ALA A 387 -14.31 -0.46 5.70
C ALA A 387 -15.26 0.70 5.92
N LEU A 388 -15.46 1.54 4.90
CA LEU A 388 -16.37 2.69 4.95
C LEU A 388 -17.86 2.32 4.95
N SER A 389 -18.21 1.03 4.82
CA SER A 389 -19.60 0.60 4.86
C SER A 389 -20.19 0.68 6.27
N LYS A 390 -21.50 0.93 6.34
CA LYS A 390 -22.24 1.06 7.60
C LYS A 390 -22.20 -0.19 8.48
N ASN A 391 -21.89 -1.34 7.89
CA ASN A 391 -21.88 -2.66 8.53
C ASN A 391 -20.47 -3.21 8.87
N ILE A 392 -19.40 -2.50 8.51
CA ILE A 392 -18.02 -2.94 8.83
C ILE A 392 -17.38 -2.01 9.84
N GLN A 393 -17.10 -0.76 9.45
CA GLN A 393 -16.45 0.24 10.32
C GLN A 393 -17.12 1.61 10.12
N PRO A 394 -18.41 1.76 10.51
CA PRO A 394 -19.17 2.97 10.28
C PRO A 394 -18.53 4.25 10.85
N SER A 395 -17.80 4.13 11.97
CA SER A 395 -17.11 5.25 12.61
C SER A 395 -15.83 5.69 11.88
N LEU A 396 -15.32 4.89 10.94
CA LEU A 396 -14.10 5.21 10.20
C LEU A 396 -14.35 6.35 9.20
N GLY A 397 -15.54 6.40 8.60
CA GLY A 397 -15.87 7.41 7.59
C GLY A 397 -15.74 8.85 8.09
N SER A 398 -16.10 9.10 9.36
CA SER A 398 -15.96 10.42 9.98
C SER A 398 -14.51 10.80 10.31
N ARG A 399 -13.55 9.88 10.15
CA ARG A 399 -12.10 10.10 10.32
C ARG A 399 -11.37 10.29 8.99
N ILE A 400 -12.10 10.32 7.88
CA ILE A 400 -11.57 10.50 6.53
C ILE A 400 -12.15 11.77 5.94
N SER A 401 -11.33 12.67 5.41
CA SER A 401 -11.80 13.89 4.74
C SER A 401 -12.23 13.64 3.30
N ILE A 402 -11.57 12.70 2.64
CA ILE A 402 -11.85 12.25 1.28
C ILE A 402 -11.26 10.87 1.04
N PHE A 403 -11.98 10.04 0.29
CA PHE A 403 -11.47 8.79 -0.25
C PHE A 403 -11.22 8.90 -1.76
N CYS A 404 -9.96 8.81 -2.16
CA CYS A 404 -9.50 8.80 -3.54
C CYS A 404 -9.23 7.35 -4.00
N ALA A 405 -9.96 6.87 -5.00
CA ALA A 405 -9.89 5.50 -5.49
C ALA A 405 -9.24 5.43 -6.88
N LEU A 406 -8.08 4.77 -6.97
CA LEU A 406 -7.31 4.58 -8.21
C LEU A 406 -7.51 3.16 -8.76
N SER A 407 -7.97 3.02 -9.99
CA SER A 407 -8.34 1.74 -10.63
C SER A 407 -9.14 0.82 -9.68
N PRO A 408 -10.32 1.25 -9.22
CA PRO A 408 -10.98 0.63 -8.08
C PRO A 408 -11.48 -0.79 -8.35
N ALA A 409 -11.10 -1.73 -7.48
CA ALA A 409 -11.46 -3.14 -7.57
C ALA A 409 -12.79 -3.44 -6.85
N ALA A 410 -13.90 -2.88 -7.37
CA ALA A 410 -15.24 -3.10 -6.81
C ALA A 410 -16.16 -3.94 -7.70
N TYR A 411 -16.04 -3.83 -9.02
CA TYR A 411 -16.74 -4.65 -10.01
C TYR A 411 -15.72 -5.39 -10.87
N ALA A 412 -16.02 -6.65 -11.22
CA ALA A 412 -15.13 -7.47 -12.03
C ALA A 412 -15.20 -7.06 -13.51
N GLY A 413 -14.04 -6.86 -14.13
CA GLY A 413 -13.90 -6.68 -15.56
C GLY A 413 -13.92 -8.01 -16.33
N PRO A 414 -13.89 -7.98 -17.67
CA PRO A 414 -14.01 -9.16 -18.51
C PRO A 414 -12.91 -10.23 -18.30
N LEU A 415 -11.72 -9.88 -17.78
CA LEU A 415 -10.63 -10.83 -17.54
C LEU A 415 -11.02 -12.00 -16.64
N VAL A 416 -11.96 -11.80 -15.71
CA VAL A 416 -12.50 -12.88 -14.83
C VAL A 416 -13.02 -14.10 -15.62
N ASN A 417 -13.33 -13.93 -16.90
CA ASN A 417 -13.84 -14.97 -17.78
C ASN A 417 -12.78 -15.66 -18.64
N THR A 418 -11.51 -15.28 -18.52
CA THR A 418 -10.39 -15.98 -19.17
C THR A 418 -10.31 -17.45 -18.71
N PRO A 419 -9.80 -18.38 -19.54
CA PRO A 419 -9.84 -19.82 -19.23
C PRO A 419 -9.21 -20.19 -17.88
N TYR A 420 -8.10 -19.57 -17.50
CA TYR A 420 -7.39 -19.85 -16.25
C TYR A 420 -8.10 -19.25 -15.02
N LEU A 421 -8.64 -18.02 -15.09
CA LEU A 421 -9.44 -17.46 -13.99
C LEU A 421 -10.79 -18.17 -13.86
N LYS A 422 -11.41 -18.56 -14.98
CA LYS A 422 -12.61 -19.40 -14.98
C LYS A 422 -12.34 -20.76 -14.34
N PHE A 423 -11.19 -21.38 -14.63
CA PHE A 423 -10.76 -22.61 -13.96
C PHE A 423 -10.71 -22.40 -12.44
N MET A 424 -10.01 -21.38 -11.96
CA MET A 424 -9.92 -21.04 -10.53
C MET A 424 -11.29 -20.88 -9.86
N ARG A 425 -12.22 -20.19 -10.53
CA ARG A 425 -13.59 -19.98 -10.06
C ARG A 425 -14.41 -21.28 -9.94
N MET A 426 -14.10 -22.30 -10.73
CA MET A 426 -14.84 -23.57 -10.72
C MET A 426 -14.35 -24.57 -9.66
N ILE A 427 -13.15 -24.36 -9.10
CA ILE A 427 -12.56 -25.25 -8.11
C ILE A 427 -13.37 -25.19 -6.79
N PRO A 428 -13.82 -26.33 -6.23
CA PRO A 428 -14.42 -26.37 -4.90
C PRO A 428 -13.43 -25.91 -3.82
N ALA A 429 -13.91 -25.27 -2.74
CA ALA A 429 -13.05 -24.70 -1.70
C ALA A 429 -12.03 -25.72 -1.12
N SER A 430 -12.45 -26.96 -0.88
CA SER A 430 -11.55 -28.02 -0.39
C SER A 430 -10.43 -28.34 -1.38
N CYS A 431 -10.74 -28.39 -2.68
CA CYS A 431 -9.74 -28.60 -3.72
C CYS A 431 -8.80 -27.40 -3.86
N PHE A 432 -9.31 -26.17 -3.72
CA PHE A 432 -8.49 -24.95 -3.76
C PHE A 432 -7.43 -25.00 -2.65
N ARG A 433 -7.82 -25.37 -1.44
CA ARG A 433 -6.90 -25.54 -0.31
C ARG A 433 -5.86 -26.62 -0.58
N ILE A 434 -6.24 -27.75 -1.16
CA ILE A 434 -5.29 -28.82 -1.50
C ILE A 434 -4.24 -28.31 -2.50
N ILE A 435 -4.66 -27.53 -3.50
CA ILE A 435 -3.76 -27.04 -4.57
C ILE A 435 -2.88 -25.89 -4.08
N PHE A 436 -3.46 -24.87 -3.44
CA PHE A 436 -2.78 -23.61 -3.11
C PHE A 436 -2.36 -23.47 -1.64
N GLY A 437 -2.84 -24.37 -0.78
CA GLY A 437 -2.49 -24.42 0.63
C GLY A 437 -3.53 -23.79 1.55
N ILE A 438 -3.22 -23.84 2.84
CA ILE A 438 -3.94 -23.19 3.95
C ILE A 438 -3.05 -22.13 4.65
N HIS A 439 -2.01 -21.67 3.95
CA HIS A 439 -1.02 -20.69 4.42
C HIS A 439 -0.94 -19.54 3.41
N ALA A 440 0.27 -19.13 3.02
CA ALA A 440 0.48 -18.19 1.93
C ALA A 440 0.14 -18.81 0.55
N PHE A 441 -0.42 -17.99 -0.34
CA PHE A 441 -0.66 -18.34 -1.73
C PHE A 441 0.65 -18.37 -2.53
N ILE A 442 0.99 -19.53 -3.09
CA ILE A 442 2.17 -19.75 -3.97
C ILE A 442 3.45 -19.07 -3.41
N PRO A 443 3.92 -19.46 -2.21
CA PRO A 443 5.06 -18.81 -1.55
C PRO A 443 6.37 -18.91 -2.34
N PHE A 444 6.46 -19.85 -3.30
CA PHE A 444 7.60 -20.01 -4.19
C PHE A 444 7.90 -18.74 -5.01
N MET A 445 6.89 -17.88 -5.28
CA MET A 445 7.12 -16.60 -5.95
C MET A 445 8.11 -15.73 -5.16
N LEU A 446 8.03 -15.73 -3.84
CA LEU A 446 8.91 -14.94 -2.97
C LEU A 446 10.29 -15.60 -2.83
N SER A 447 10.37 -16.94 -2.87
CA SER A 447 11.66 -17.62 -2.99
C SER A 447 12.39 -17.20 -4.27
N MET A 448 11.68 -17.06 -5.40
CA MET A 448 12.26 -16.58 -6.66
C MET A 448 12.63 -15.09 -6.62
N HIS A 449 11.84 -14.26 -5.93
CA HIS A 449 12.18 -12.85 -5.70
C HIS A 449 13.52 -12.69 -4.97
N THR A 450 13.78 -13.51 -3.95
CA THR A 450 15.06 -13.50 -3.21
C THR A 450 16.23 -14.14 -3.98
N LEU A 451 15.98 -15.21 -4.73
CA LEU A 451 17.05 -16.02 -5.35
C LEU A 451 17.50 -15.52 -6.73
N LEU A 452 16.60 -14.91 -7.51
CA LEU A 452 16.91 -14.47 -8.86
C LEU A 452 17.55 -13.07 -8.89
N PRO A 453 18.44 -12.78 -9.84
CA PRO A 453 18.91 -11.41 -10.06
C PRO A 453 17.73 -10.46 -10.35
N ALA A 454 17.68 -9.32 -9.66
CA ALA A 454 16.54 -8.39 -9.68
C ALA A 454 16.07 -7.98 -11.09
N SER A 455 17.01 -7.74 -12.02
CA SER A 455 16.69 -7.40 -13.42
C SER A 455 16.10 -8.57 -14.21
N PHE A 456 16.50 -9.81 -13.91
CA PHE A 456 15.90 -10.99 -14.52
C PHE A 456 14.53 -11.27 -13.94
N TYR A 457 14.41 -11.16 -12.60
CA TYR A 457 13.14 -11.26 -11.91
C TYR A 457 12.11 -10.25 -12.45
N GLY A 458 12.48 -8.98 -12.62
CA GLY A 458 11.59 -7.96 -13.17
C GLY A 458 11.14 -8.23 -14.61
N ARG A 459 12.01 -8.81 -15.45
CA ARG A 459 11.61 -9.28 -16.79
C ARG A 459 10.62 -10.43 -16.75
N MET A 460 10.83 -11.39 -15.83
CA MET A 460 9.89 -12.49 -15.63
C MET A 460 8.55 -11.99 -15.09
N GLY A 461 8.56 -11.08 -14.11
CA GLY A 461 7.36 -10.43 -13.57
C GLY A 461 6.52 -9.81 -14.66
N TYR A 462 7.12 -8.97 -15.51
CA TYR A 462 6.42 -8.39 -16.67
C TYR A 462 5.84 -9.45 -17.61
N THR A 463 6.62 -10.47 -17.94
CA THR A 463 6.20 -11.56 -18.85
C THR A 463 4.95 -12.26 -18.32
N VAL A 464 4.94 -12.57 -17.01
CA VAL A 464 3.82 -13.24 -16.35
C VAL A 464 2.60 -12.32 -16.23
N PHE A 465 2.79 -11.07 -15.81
CA PHE A 465 1.68 -10.11 -15.66
C PHE A 465 1.04 -9.77 -17.01
N SER A 466 1.85 -9.55 -18.05
CA SER A 466 1.36 -9.30 -19.40
C SER A 466 0.55 -10.47 -19.92
N TYR A 467 0.98 -11.71 -19.65
CA TYR A 467 0.22 -12.90 -20.02
C TYR A 467 -1.09 -13.06 -19.22
N LEU A 468 -1.05 -12.86 -17.90
CA LEU A 468 -2.20 -13.10 -17.02
C LEU A 468 -3.29 -12.04 -17.16
N PHE A 469 -2.91 -10.79 -17.42
CA PHE A 469 -3.82 -9.65 -17.33
C PHE A 469 -3.90 -8.83 -18.61
N ASN A 470 -3.20 -9.24 -19.68
CA ASN A 470 -3.13 -8.50 -20.94
C ASN A 470 -2.63 -7.05 -20.77
N TRP A 471 -1.91 -6.75 -19.69
CA TRP A 471 -1.30 -5.44 -19.46
C TRP A 471 -0.01 -5.30 -20.25
N SER A 472 0.27 -4.09 -20.71
CA SER A 472 1.45 -3.73 -21.47
C SER A 472 2.35 -2.78 -20.69
N ASP A 473 3.60 -2.66 -21.11
CA ASP A 473 4.48 -1.58 -20.64
C ASP A 473 4.39 -0.34 -21.53
N SER A 474 3.33 -0.17 -22.33
CA SER A 474 3.28 0.82 -23.42
C SER A 474 3.45 2.26 -22.95
N ARG A 475 3.02 2.55 -21.72
CA ARG A 475 3.11 3.86 -21.06
C ARG A 475 4.15 3.94 -19.93
N TRP A 476 4.84 2.84 -19.66
CA TRP A 476 5.80 2.77 -18.57
C TRP A 476 7.18 3.21 -19.05
N ASP A 477 7.99 3.79 -18.16
CA ASP A 477 9.41 3.95 -18.43
C ASP A 477 10.10 2.58 -18.38
N ARG A 478 10.46 2.05 -19.55
CA ARG A 478 11.12 0.74 -19.64
C ARG A 478 12.43 0.64 -18.87
N GLY A 479 13.13 1.76 -18.66
CA GLY A 479 14.33 1.81 -17.84
C GLY A 479 14.05 1.51 -16.37
N LEU A 480 12.84 1.80 -15.90
CA LEU A 480 12.40 1.58 -14.52
C LEU A 480 11.55 0.32 -14.35
N ARG A 481 11.04 -0.29 -15.43
CA ARG A 481 10.13 -1.45 -15.36
C ARG A 481 10.61 -2.57 -14.43
N SER A 482 11.90 -2.90 -14.40
CA SER A 482 12.40 -3.96 -13.51
C SER A 482 12.28 -3.59 -12.02
N ARG A 483 12.35 -2.29 -11.71
CA ARG A 483 12.13 -1.73 -10.37
C ARG A 483 10.69 -1.91 -9.93
N PHE A 484 9.73 -1.78 -10.85
CA PHE A 484 8.29 -1.87 -10.55
C PHE A 484 7.95 -3.22 -9.91
N PHE A 485 8.56 -4.29 -10.42
CA PHE A 485 8.39 -5.64 -9.91
C PHE A 485 9.20 -5.95 -8.64
N GLN A 486 10.07 -5.06 -8.14
CA GLN A 486 10.73 -5.32 -6.85
C GLN A 486 9.75 -5.26 -5.69
N PHE A 487 8.64 -4.54 -5.85
CA PHE A 487 7.58 -4.40 -4.85
C PHE A 487 6.39 -5.36 -5.09
N SER A 488 6.58 -6.44 -5.87
CA SER A 488 5.54 -7.45 -6.13
C SER A 488 6.10 -8.83 -6.59
N PRO A 489 5.49 -9.97 -6.21
CA PRO A 489 4.40 -10.10 -5.27
C PRO A 489 4.90 -10.07 -3.82
N VAL A 490 4.04 -9.63 -2.92
CA VAL A 490 4.17 -9.88 -1.47
C VAL A 490 3.43 -11.14 -1.06
N TYR A 491 3.62 -11.61 0.18
CA TYR A 491 2.79 -12.69 0.71
C TYR A 491 1.32 -12.26 0.76
N VAL A 492 0.43 -13.22 0.50
CA VAL A 492 -1.01 -13.08 0.67
C VAL A 492 -1.59 -14.41 1.13
N SER A 493 -2.66 -14.39 1.92
CA SER A 493 -3.39 -15.59 2.32
C SER A 493 -3.95 -16.36 1.11
N ALA A 494 -3.85 -17.69 1.16
CA ALA A 494 -4.55 -18.56 0.22
C ALA A 494 -6.09 -18.42 0.33
N GLU A 495 -6.64 -18.14 1.51
CA GLU A 495 -8.08 -17.88 1.67
C GLU A 495 -8.48 -16.51 1.09
N CYS A 496 -7.66 -15.48 1.24
CA CYS A 496 -7.86 -14.21 0.55
C CYS A 496 -7.89 -14.39 -0.98
N MET A 497 -6.93 -15.14 -1.53
CA MET A 497 -6.91 -15.46 -2.96
C MET A 497 -8.07 -16.35 -3.39
N ARG A 498 -8.55 -17.25 -2.53
CA ARG A 498 -9.78 -18.03 -2.75
C ARG A 498 -11.00 -17.13 -2.83
N TRP A 499 -11.09 -16.10 -1.99
CA TRP A 499 -12.18 -15.13 -2.04
C TRP A 499 -12.13 -14.32 -3.34
N TRP A 500 -10.96 -13.86 -3.77
CA TRP A 500 -10.81 -13.14 -5.04
C TRP A 500 -11.15 -14.01 -6.26
N LEU A 501 -10.55 -15.19 -6.36
CA LEU A 501 -10.52 -15.99 -7.59
C LEU A 501 -11.51 -17.16 -7.61
N GLY A 502 -11.93 -17.62 -6.44
CA GLY A 502 -12.61 -18.89 -6.26
C GLY A 502 -14.13 -18.81 -6.26
N LYS A 503 -14.74 -19.98 -6.06
CA LYS A 503 -16.19 -20.12 -5.95
C LYS A 503 -16.72 -19.48 -4.66
N GLY A 504 -17.79 -18.69 -4.81
CA GLY A 504 -18.51 -18.04 -3.70
C GLY A 504 -17.89 -16.73 -3.20
N GLY A 505 -16.81 -16.25 -3.82
CA GLY A 505 -16.26 -14.92 -3.53
C GLY A 505 -16.45 -13.95 -4.70
N PHE A 506 -15.54 -12.98 -4.83
CA PHE A 506 -15.60 -11.90 -5.81
C PHE A 506 -15.78 -12.41 -7.25
N ALA A 507 -14.97 -13.36 -7.73
CA ALA A 507 -15.09 -13.88 -9.09
C ALA A 507 -16.45 -14.53 -9.41
N THR A 508 -17.19 -14.99 -8.39
CA THR A 508 -18.53 -15.56 -8.55
C THR A 508 -19.60 -14.49 -8.60
N HIS A 509 -19.49 -13.48 -7.72
CA HIS A 509 -20.48 -12.42 -7.62
C HIS A 509 -20.28 -11.35 -8.70
N GLY A 510 -19.04 -11.00 -9.00
CA GLY A 510 -18.67 -9.92 -9.92
C GLY A 510 -18.69 -8.53 -9.27
N CYS A 511 -18.98 -8.44 -7.97
CA CYS A 511 -18.97 -7.21 -7.20
C CYS A 511 -18.61 -7.49 -5.74
N ILE A 512 -17.99 -6.51 -5.07
CA ILE A 512 -17.69 -6.57 -3.63
C ILE A 512 -18.88 -6.14 -2.75
N LEU A 513 -19.89 -5.48 -3.35
CA LEU A 513 -21.06 -4.90 -2.65
C LEU A 513 -22.37 -5.64 -2.99
N SER A 514 -22.41 -6.40 -4.09
CA SER A 514 -23.64 -7.05 -4.55
C SER A 514 -23.39 -8.50 -4.94
N THR A 515 -24.30 -9.36 -4.49
CA THR A 515 -24.38 -10.74 -4.98
C THR A 515 -24.67 -10.76 -6.48
N ARG A 516 -24.49 -11.92 -7.13
CA ARG A 516 -24.70 -12.05 -8.57
C ARG A 516 -26.16 -11.78 -8.94
N GLU A 517 -27.07 -12.19 -8.07
CA GLU A 517 -28.50 -12.01 -8.19
C GLU A 517 -28.90 -10.54 -7.99
N GLN A 518 -28.19 -9.79 -7.13
CA GLN A 518 -28.34 -8.34 -6.99
C GLN A 518 -27.81 -7.61 -8.23
N ILE A 519 -26.63 -7.98 -8.72
CA ILE A 519 -26.06 -7.48 -9.97
C ILE A 519 -27.04 -7.65 -11.14
N ALA A 520 -27.68 -8.81 -11.27
CA ALA A 520 -28.64 -9.04 -12.34
C ALA A 520 -29.88 -8.11 -12.26
N ARG A 521 -30.26 -7.69 -11.04
CA ARG A 521 -31.32 -6.68 -10.85
C ARG A 521 -30.83 -5.28 -11.19
N GLU A 522 -29.64 -4.92 -10.72
CA GLU A 522 -28.98 -3.66 -11.07
C GLU A 522 -28.87 -3.50 -12.60
N ASP A 523 -28.44 -4.54 -13.32
CA ASP A 523 -28.32 -4.51 -14.78
C ASP A 523 -29.68 -4.34 -15.47
N ALA A 524 -30.74 -4.93 -14.91
CA ALA A 524 -32.11 -4.79 -15.44
C ALA A 524 -32.70 -3.40 -15.15
N GLU A 525 -32.34 -2.78 -14.03
CA GLU A 525 -32.71 -1.41 -13.67
C GLU A 525 -31.98 -0.40 -14.58
N ASP A 526 -30.66 -0.52 -14.69
CA ASP A 526 -29.83 0.34 -15.55
C ASP A 526 -30.30 0.27 -17.01
N SER A 527 -30.62 -0.94 -17.51
CA SER A 527 -31.16 -1.11 -18.87
C SER A 527 -32.53 -0.44 -19.09
N ARG A 528 -33.37 -0.36 -18.05
CA ARG A 528 -34.68 0.32 -18.12
C ARG A 528 -34.51 1.84 -18.08
N GLU A 529 -33.57 2.34 -17.29
CA GLU A 529 -33.22 3.76 -17.24
C GLU A 529 -32.64 4.23 -18.58
N ASP A 530 -31.68 3.49 -19.13
CA ASP A 530 -31.08 3.76 -20.45
C ASP A 530 -32.13 3.76 -21.58
N ALA A 531 -33.14 2.89 -21.48
CA ALA A 531 -34.25 2.84 -22.45
C ALA A 531 -35.24 4.02 -22.31
N GLN A 532 -35.38 4.59 -21.10
CA GLN A 532 -36.27 5.72 -20.83
C GLN A 532 -35.60 7.07 -21.07
N ALA A 533 -34.28 7.14 -20.95
CA ALA A 533 -33.46 8.32 -21.20
C ALA A 533 -32.21 7.91 -22.00
N PRO A 534 -32.29 7.73 -23.33
CA PRO A 534 -31.11 7.48 -24.14
C PRO A 534 -30.12 8.64 -23.94
N GLU A 535 -29.00 8.34 -23.27
CA GLU A 535 -27.97 9.33 -22.93
C GLU A 535 -27.52 10.07 -24.21
N LYS A 536 -27.46 11.41 -24.14
CA LYS A 536 -26.55 12.17 -25.02
C LYS A 536 -25.15 11.70 -24.65
N GLU A 537 -24.38 11.25 -25.63
CA GLU A 537 -22.99 10.80 -25.46
C GLU A 537 -22.23 11.73 -24.51
N LEU A 538 -21.74 11.18 -23.40
CA LEU A 538 -20.84 11.85 -22.47
C LEU A 538 -19.54 12.18 -23.22
N GLU A 539 -19.34 13.44 -23.63
CA GLU A 539 -18.03 13.88 -24.14
C GLU A 539 -17.02 14.02 -22.99
N ALA A 540 -15.78 13.65 -23.29
CA ALA A 540 -14.66 13.68 -22.36
C ALA A 540 -14.35 15.13 -21.92
N GLY A 541 -14.67 15.46 -20.67
CA GLY A 541 -14.24 16.71 -20.03
C GLY A 541 -15.36 17.59 -19.48
N ASP A 542 -16.63 17.20 -19.60
CA ASP A 542 -17.71 17.96 -18.98
C ASP A 542 -17.66 17.88 -17.45
N VAL A 543 -17.62 19.07 -16.81
CA VAL A 543 -17.88 19.23 -15.38
C VAL A 543 -19.37 18.96 -15.16
N ILE A 544 -19.70 17.71 -14.90
CA ILE A 544 -21.09 17.26 -14.66
C ILE A 544 -21.62 17.98 -13.41
N PRO A 545 -22.73 18.74 -13.48
CA PRO A 545 -23.28 19.44 -12.33
C PRO A 545 -23.62 18.46 -11.20
N ASN A 546 -23.31 18.85 -9.96
CA ASN A 546 -23.77 18.16 -8.76
C ASN A 546 -25.28 17.92 -8.84
N VAL A 547 -25.68 16.66 -9.06
CA VAL A 547 -27.07 16.27 -8.86
C VAL A 547 -27.29 16.29 -7.36
N SER A 548 -27.90 17.36 -6.85
CA SER A 548 -28.39 17.39 -5.47
C SER A 548 -29.35 16.21 -5.27
N PRO A 549 -29.30 15.51 -4.11
CA PRO A 549 -30.18 14.38 -3.86
C PRO A 549 -31.64 14.85 -3.98
N SER A 550 -32.33 14.40 -5.01
CA SER A 550 -33.77 14.62 -5.11
C SER A 550 -34.43 13.97 -3.90
N THR A 551 -35.18 14.73 -3.11
CA THR A 551 -35.95 14.28 -1.94
C THR A 551 -37.16 13.40 -2.31
N GLY A 552 -36.97 12.48 -3.26
CA GLY A 552 -37.94 11.49 -3.68
C GLY A 552 -37.89 10.29 -2.74
N VAL A 553 -38.99 10.09 -2.05
CA VAL A 553 -39.33 8.95 -1.20
C VAL A 553 -39.06 7.64 -1.96
N ASP A 554 -38.47 6.65 -1.27
CA ASP A 554 -38.15 5.28 -1.70
C ASP A 554 -36.76 5.00 -2.32
N ALA A 555 -35.69 5.68 -1.85
CA ALA A 555 -34.40 4.99 -1.81
C ALA A 555 -34.49 3.93 -0.70
N ASP A 556 -34.31 2.65 -1.04
CA ASP A 556 -34.23 1.57 -0.06
C ASP A 556 -32.95 1.75 0.78
N ASP A 557 -33.03 2.62 1.80
CA ASP A 557 -31.92 2.90 2.74
C ASP A 557 -31.44 1.61 3.42
N GLY A 558 -32.27 0.57 3.47
CA GLY A 558 -31.89 -0.77 3.91
C GLY A 558 -30.82 -1.42 3.01
N ALA A 559 -30.87 -1.21 1.69
CA ALA A 559 -29.96 -1.84 0.73
C ALA A 559 -28.66 -1.08 0.46
N ALA A 560 -28.61 0.21 0.78
CA ALA A 560 -27.40 1.03 0.62
C ALA A 560 -26.27 0.52 1.53
N TRP A 561 -25.04 0.47 1.01
CA TRP A 561 -23.86 0.07 1.79
C TRP A 561 -23.32 1.19 2.66
N TYR A 562 -23.62 2.43 2.29
CA TYR A 562 -23.11 3.64 2.93
C TYR A 562 -24.22 4.42 3.60
N ASP A 563 -23.87 5.13 4.67
CA ASP A 563 -24.72 6.10 5.36
C ASP A 563 -24.06 7.49 5.36
N GLU A 564 -24.67 8.45 6.04
CA GLU A 564 -24.23 9.85 6.16
C GLU A 564 -22.78 10.06 6.63
N ARG A 565 -22.13 9.04 7.22
CA ARG A 565 -20.74 9.09 7.68
C ARG A 565 -19.73 8.82 6.57
N VAL A 566 -20.17 8.36 5.40
CA VAL A 566 -19.27 8.10 4.26
C VAL A 566 -18.58 9.40 3.81
N PRO A 567 -17.25 9.41 3.64
CA PRO A 567 -16.56 10.59 3.16
C PRO A 567 -16.86 10.84 1.68
N PRO A 568 -16.61 12.05 1.18
CA PRO A 568 -16.58 12.33 -0.25
C PRO A 568 -15.66 11.35 -0.99
N ILE A 569 -16.05 10.95 -2.20
CA ILE A 569 -15.31 9.98 -3.01
C ILE A 569 -14.81 10.63 -4.31
N ALA A 570 -13.57 10.36 -4.66
CA ALA A 570 -12.96 10.71 -5.94
C ALA A 570 -12.47 9.46 -6.67
N LEU A 571 -12.67 9.36 -7.99
CA LEU A 571 -12.30 8.17 -8.77
C LEU A 571 -11.41 8.49 -9.96
N TRP A 572 -10.34 7.70 -10.14
CA TRP A 572 -9.53 7.63 -11.37
C TRP A 572 -9.63 6.23 -11.95
N ILE A 573 -10.30 6.11 -13.09
CA ILE A 573 -10.65 4.85 -13.72
C ILE A 573 -9.77 4.66 -14.96
N ALA A 574 -9.07 3.54 -15.02
CA ALA A 574 -8.34 3.11 -16.20
C ALA A 574 -9.33 2.57 -17.26
N GLY A 575 -9.37 3.18 -18.45
CA GLY A 575 -10.37 2.88 -19.48
C GLY A 575 -10.16 1.55 -20.22
N LEU A 576 -8.91 1.07 -20.30
CA LEU A 576 -8.54 -0.25 -20.83
C LEU A 576 -8.37 -1.30 -19.73
N ASP A 577 -8.91 -1.04 -18.53
CA ASP A 577 -8.84 -1.99 -17.43
C ASP A 577 -9.83 -3.13 -17.61
N ASP A 578 -9.34 -4.23 -18.19
CA ASP A 578 -10.14 -5.45 -18.32
C ASP A 578 -10.21 -6.25 -17.01
N MET A 579 -9.48 -5.87 -15.95
CA MET A 579 -9.48 -6.57 -14.66
C MET A 579 -10.66 -6.14 -13.80
N VAL A 580 -10.95 -4.84 -13.76
CA VAL A 580 -12.00 -4.25 -12.92
C VAL A 580 -12.81 -3.22 -13.71
N ASP A 581 -14.12 -3.15 -13.44
CA ASP A 581 -15.02 -2.24 -14.14
C ASP A 581 -15.31 -0.98 -13.29
N GLY A 582 -14.43 0.01 -13.43
CA GLY A 582 -14.58 1.29 -12.73
C GLY A 582 -15.77 2.13 -13.22
N ARG A 583 -16.21 1.97 -14.48
CA ARG A 583 -17.37 2.71 -15.02
C ARG A 583 -18.66 2.25 -14.36
N ARG A 584 -18.80 0.94 -14.20
CA ARG A 584 -19.95 0.34 -13.51
C ARG A 584 -20.00 0.76 -12.04
N LEU A 585 -18.86 0.84 -11.36
CA LEU A 585 -18.79 1.41 -10.02
C LEU A 585 -19.25 2.87 -10.01
N LEU A 586 -18.73 3.71 -10.92
CA LEU A 586 -19.10 5.12 -11.02
C LEU A 586 -20.61 5.28 -11.25
N ARG A 587 -21.21 4.46 -12.11
CA ARG A 587 -22.67 4.46 -12.35
C ARG A 587 -23.42 4.12 -11.07
N ARG A 588 -23.02 3.10 -10.30
CA ARG A 588 -23.62 2.78 -9.00
C ARG A 588 -23.55 3.97 -8.03
N LEU A 589 -22.37 4.55 -7.84
CA LEU A 589 -22.16 5.64 -6.87
C LEU A 589 -22.89 6.94 -7.24
N LYS A 590 -23.20 7.16 -8.54
CA LYS A 590 -24.01 8.28 -9.01
C LYS A 590 -25.50 7.97 -9.10
N SER A 591 -25.89 6.70 -9.08
CA SER A 591 -27.29 6.28 -9.07
C SER A 591 -27.93 6.49 -7.69
N ARG A 592 -29.25 6.26 -7.58
CA ARG A 592 -29.96 6.33 -6.29
C ARG A 592 -29.67 5.17 -5.33
N ARG A 593 -28.82 4.21 -5.73
CA ARG A 593 -28.45 3.03 -4.93
C ARG A 593 -27.61 3.36 -3.70
N GLU A 594 -26.81 4.42 -3.74
CA GLU A 594 -25.95 4.85 -2.63
C GLU A 594 -26.23 6.33 -2.31
N PRO A 595 -27.40 6.67 -1.74
CA PRO A 595 -27.89 8.04 -1.64
C PRO A 595 -27.01 8.97 -0.79
N HIS A 596 -26.21 8.40 0.12
CA HIS A 596 -25.31 9.13 1.01
C HIS A 596 -23.93 9.38 0.38
N VAL A 597 -23.58 8.71 -0.71
CA VAL A 597 -22.28 8.87 -1.36
C VAL A 597 -22.23 10.17 -2.17
N ARG A 598 -21.22 10.99 -1.89
CA ARG A 598 -20.92 12.21 -2.68
C ARG A 598 -19.67 12.01 -3.53
N VAL A 599 -19.86 11.76 -4.83
CA VAL A 599 -18.75 11.73 -5.80
C VAL A 599 -18.33 13.15 -6.16
N VAL A 600 -17.19 13.61 -5.65
CA VAL A 600 -16.67 14.98 -5.87
C VAL A 600 -15.77 15.09 -7.10
N HIS A 601 -15.20 13.98 -7.54
CA HIS A 601 -14.38 13.91 -8.73
C HIS A 601 -14.49 12.52 -9.36
N ALA A 602 -14.54 12.45 -10.69
CA ALA A 602 -14.45 11.19 -11.41
C ALA A 602 -13.82 11.44 -12.77
N LYS A 603 -12.80 10.66 -13.10
CA LYS A 603 -12.11 10.74 -14.38
C LYS A 603 -11.88 9.35 -14.93
N VAL A 604 -12.29 9.14 -16.17
CA VAL A 604 -11.90 7.95 -16.93
C VAL A 604 -10.77 8.32 -17.86
N ILE A 605 -9.65 7.62 -17.75
CA ILE A 605 -8.49 7.80 -18.60
C ILE A 605 -8.51 6.67 -19.62
N GLU A 606 -9.06 6.96 -20.80
CA GLU A 606 -9.40 5.98 -21.83
C GLU A 606 -8.23 5.10 -22.27
N GLU A 607 -7.00 5.58 -22.16
CA GLU A 607 -5.83 4.85 -22.63
C GLU A 607 -5.03 4.13 -21.53
N TYR A 608 -5.49 4.20 -20.29
CA TYR A 608 -4.82 3.58 -19.14
C TYR A 608 -5.27 2.14 -18.95
N GLU A 609 -4.29 1.27 -18.72
CA GLU A 609 -4.46 -0.07 -18.16
C GLU A 609 -4.41 -0.01 -16.62
N HIS A 610 -4.71 -1.12 -15.94
CA HIS A 610 -4.90 -1.16 -14.48
C HIS A 610 -3.83 -0.44 -13.65
N LEU A 611 -2.54 -0.66 -13.96
CA LEU A 611 -1.40 -0.12 -13.21
C LEU A 611 -0.95 1.27 -13.69
N ASP A 612 -1.47 1.76 -14.81
CA ASP A 612 -1.04 3.04 -15.40
C ASP A 612 -1.39 4.24 -14.51
N VAL A 613 -2.43 4.12 -13.67
CA VAL A 613 -2.80 5.16 -12.68
C VAL A 613 -1.68 5.47 -11.68
N ILE A 614 -0.71 4.57 -11.50
CA ILE A 614 0.46 4.77 -10.62
C ILE A 614 1.80 4.67 -11.35
N TRP A 615 1.87 3.97 -12.50
CA TRP A 615 3.14 3.66 -13.18
C TRP A 615 3.33 4.34 -14.53
N ALA A 616 2.30 4.92 -15.14
CA ALA A 616 2.45 5.59 -16.42
C ALA A 616 3.38 6.81 -16.32
N ILE A 617 4.12 7.08 -17.39
CA ILE A 617 5.00 8.25 -17.53
C ILE A 617 4.22 9.56 -17.34
N ASP A 618 2.96 9.60 -17.78
CA ASP A 618 2.04 10.76 -17.67
C ASP A 618 1.11 10.68 -16.44
N SER A 619 1.38 9.78 -15.48
CA SER A 619 0.56 9.62 -14.27
C SER A 619 0.56 10.85 -13.37
N VAL A 620 1.63 11.64 -13.34
CA VAL A 620 1.67 12.89 -12.57
C VAL A 620 0.65 13.87 -13.13
N GLU A 621 0.68 14.12 -14.44
CA GLU A 621 -0.19 15.08 -15.11
C GLU A 621 -1.65 14.62 -15.12
N LYS A 622 -1.89 13.31 -15.32
CA LYS A 622 -3.26 12.79 -15.44
C LYS A 622 -3.91 12.40 -14.12
N VAL A 623 -3.13 12.14 -13.06
CA VAL A 623 -3.63 11.63 -11.77
C VAL A 623 -3.11 12.49 -10.61
N ALA A 624 -1.80 12.55 -10.39
CA ALA A 624 -1.23 13.11 -9.15
C ALA A 624 -1.57 14.59 -8.92
N VAL A 625 -1.54 15.41 -9.97
CA VAL A 625 -1.91 16.84 -9.93
C VAL A 625 -3.37 17.03 -9.48
N GLU A 626 -4.27 16.19 -9.99
CA GLU A 626 -5.69 16.23 -9.62
C GLU A 626 -5.92 15.68 -8.22
N VAL A 627 -5.27 14.57 -7.84
CA VAL A 627 -5.31 14.02 -6.48
C VAL A 627 -4.89 15.08 -5.46
N ARG A 628 -3.75 15.75 -5.68
CA ARG A 628 -3.29 16.86 -4.84
C ARG A 628 -4.35 17.95 -4.70
N ARG A 629 -4.93 18.41 -5.82
CA ARG A 629 -5.96 19.45 -5.79
C ARG A 629 -7.22 19.01 -5.05
N VAL A 630 -7.76 17.83 -5.40
CA VAL A 630 -9.02 17.30 -4.88
C VAL A 630 -8.94 17.01 -3.39
N ILE A 631 -7.79 16.52 -2.90
CA ILE A 631 -7.53 16.38 -1.47
C ILE A 631 -7.59 17.74 -0.78
N TRP A 632 -6.84 18.74 -1.27
CA TRP A 632 -6.83 20.07 -0.67
C TRP A 632 -8.22 20.70 -0.62
N GLU A 633 -9.02 20.55 -1.68
CA GLU A 633 -10.40 21.04 -1.79
C GLU A 633 -11.34 20.45 -0.72
N CYS A 634 -11.03 19.27 -0.17
CA CYS A 634 -11.83 18.61 0.88
C CYS A 634 -11.27 18.76 2.31
N VAL A 635 -10.16 19.47 2.51
CA VAL A 635 -9.70 19.86 3.85
C VAL A 635 -10.59 20.97 4.41
N GLU A 636 -11.01 20.84 5.66
CA GLU A 636 -11.86 21.81 6.37
C GLU A 636 -11.13 23.16 6.57
N ASP A 637 -11.88 24.26 6.55
CA ASP A 637 -11.31 25.62 6.48
C ASP A 637 -10.51 26.03 7.72
N ASP A 638 -10.87 25.52 8.90
CA ASP A 638 -10.13 25.71 10.15
C ASP A 638 -8.81 24.93 10.13
N VAL A 639 -8.82 23.70 9.62
CA VAL A 639 -7.63 22.87 9.43
C VAL A 639 -6.69 23.47 8.36
N ARG A 640 -7.22 24.04 7.28
CA ARG A 640 -6.41 24.73 6.26
C ARG A 640 -5.59 25.88 6.83
N ARG A 641 -6.04 26.55 7.91
CA ARG A 641 -5.31 27.68 8.52
C ARG A 641 -4.05 27.26 9.25
N ILE A 642 -3.98 26.02 9.74
CA ILE A 642 -2.80 25.49 10.44
C ILE A 642 -1.85 24.76 9.48
N CYS A 643 -2.34 24.38 8.29
CA CYS A 643 -1.59 23.63 7.30
C CYS A 643 -0.88 24.52 6.26
N ARG A 644 0.26 24.03 5.77
CA ARG A 644 0.96 24.52 4.59
C ARG A 644 0.07 24.26 3.38
N VAL A 645 -0.15 25.29 2.57
CA VAL A 645 -0.84 25.14 1.28
C VAL A 645 0.05 24.30 0.36
N PRO A 646 -0.47 23.20 -0.22
CA PRO A 646 0.30 22.40 -1.15
C PRO A 646 0.75 23.24 -2.36
N VAL A 647 1.98 23.03 -2.83
CA VAL A 647 2.51 23.71 -4.03
C VAL A 647 1.64 23.32 -5.21
N MET A 648 0.96 24.28 -5.83
CA MET A 648 0.01 24.09 -6.94
C MET A 648 0.73 24.05 -8.30
#